data_AF-A0A2U2S725-F1
#
_entry.id   AF-A0A2U2S725-F1
#
_cell.length_a   1.000
_cell.length_b   1.000
_cell.length_c   1.000
_cell.angle_alpha   90.00
_cell.angle_beta   90.00
_cell.angle_gamma   90.00
#
_symmetry.space_group_name_H-M   'P 1'
#
loop_
_entity.id
_entity.type
_entity.pdbx_description
1 polymer ?
#
loop_
_entity_poly.entity_id
_entity_poly.type
_entity_poly.pdbx_seq_one_letter_code
_entity_poly.pdbx_strand_id
1 'polypeptide(L)'
;MRKITLALLFFALFFGFISPAQARDPIRVYYAGERDAVYTALTIAPAGTFTFVEDPLQADVYVLNGVIPSDERIPRRIQAGAGAVILFGPEIGAAQVQNVVGIPLSLKTADSPISVTQAKGSSDPLVTGIVWNSAPQLRERHQVESPVSSLVPLVTGYETGDWILFSHHERVFIWTAWLGESNPQIQEWAYFNYLVYHLATRAAGQTPLSFADYPASPVPHATERNLIVGAVLTLVALTLVVFFFVRRYSLAHPEVLERIVSARADFETRQEQTAWEEVGFHRPLSGFLLALAMGIVLFIPLIIYQNLVLPNYILPSAQALGTWGRVTQFFNLMWTFFDMGTSLAFIKYLSEYRVHDPSRGIKFGQLFVWWQAISGAIQVALVIALTATYAPSSAFALYTWSVIVHALIQVPGFYQIFRHALTGFQRQDYSRALDLAVTMFPLVVQPIVVTLMYRWGTAHPIYGGVNGGVIGMGIAAYLVEFLTFLLGWWLYRHIGYNAGILFLAHFDWDTVRTSIRFGVFAMVGSMAWAAGQAAEIAITQARLVNYAEIWGNWGMAQNFIFAFNIVAILFDGTMAAVSEAVSSGKRLLAQYYSAMMYKWGGLMSAFLGAVLLAVGPKFILGATGIEFERAAVYILPLAVWGALQYPSWVSDQVALGADKPWLKALMVFGEQVLRVVLVFLLLERFQVTGLIIAYLIALNSKNIVAYFINHRLCYPQKFYAWQSLFAPLLAATAHYLVLNFINTFIWRDDQVTSILIFFIGILPSFPVYLFFYGLAGGWDDGTLAEFRQAVELSGFTRPLAWVMWKASELGARLSPLNGRFPIAIRPAAMEEARALTEERVRL
;
A
#
# COMPACT_ATOMS: atom_id res chain seq x y z
N MET A 1 -48.58 18.76 -22.59
CA MET A 1 -48.01 19.77 -21.66
C MET A 1 -47.03 19.17 -20.65
N ARG A 2 -47.39 18.16 -19.84
CA ARG A 2 -46.49 17.50 -18.85
C ARG A 2 -45.09 17.05 -19.35
N LYS A 3 -44.98 16.55 -20.59
CA LYS A 3 -43.68 16.12 -21.17
C LYS A 3 -42.78 17.30 -21.59
N ILE A 4 -43.36 18.44 -21.95
CA ILE A 4 -42.62 19.67 -22.31
C ILE A 4 -42.17 20.38 -21.02
N THR A 5 -42.99 20.34 -19.96
CA THR A 5 -42.62 20.87 -18.64
C THR A 5 -41.45 20.12 -18.02
N LEU A 6 -41.39 18.78 -18.16
CA LEU A 6 -40.25 17.97 -17.71
C LEU A 6 -38.98 18.22 -18.53
N ALA A 7 -39.10 18.41 -19.84
CA ALA A 7 -37.97 18.77 -20.70
C ALA A 7 -37.45 20.18 -20.40
N LEU A 8 -38.33 21.15 -20.14
CA LEU A 8 -37.97 22.51 -19.72
C LEU A 8 -37.41 22.57 -18.30
N LEU A 9 -37.89 21.73 -17.37
CA LEU A 9 -37.27 21.60 -16.04
C LEU A 9 -35.88 20.98 -16.14
N PHE A 10 -35.70 19.99 -17.02
CA PHE A 10 -34.41 19.39 -17.28
C PHE A 10 -33.44 20.38 -17.95
N PHE A 11 -33.93 21.21 -18.88
CA PHE A 11 -33.16 22.30 -19.50
C PHE A 11 -32.83 23.43 -18.51
N ALA A 12 -33.77 23.80 -17.62
CA ALA A 12 -33.55 24.80 -16.58
C ALA A 12 -32.61 24.31 -15.47
N LEU A 13 -32.62 23.01 -15.16
CA LEU A 13 -31.66 22.38 -14.25
C LEU A 13 -30.27 22.23 -14.88
N PHE A 14 -30.17 22.09 -16.20
CA PHE A 14 -28.88 22.05 -16.92
C PHE A 14 -28.29 23.43 -17.19
N PHE A 15 -29.11 24.47 -17.37
CA PHE A 15 -28.67 25.83 -17.71
C PHE A 15 -28.80 26.86 -16.57
N GLY A 16 -29.30 26.46 -15.39
CA GLY A 16 -29.48 27.34 -14.23
C GLY A 16 -28.21 27.65 -13.42
N PHE A 17 -27.04 27.16 -13.82
CA PHE A 17 -25.78 27.29 -13.07
C PHE A 17 -24.79 28.27 -13.71
N ILE A 18 -25.24 29.48 -14.02
CA ILE A 18 -24.31 30.59 -14.27
C ILE A 18 -24.42 31.53 -13.08
N SER A 19 -23.51 31.40 -12.12
CA SER A 19 -23.32 32.41 -11.09
C SER A 19 -23.00 33.73 -11.79
N PRO A 20 -23.66 34.85 -11.45
CA PRO A 20 -23.28 36.15 -11.99
C PRO A 20 -21.84 36.48 -11.57
N ALA A 21 -20.98 36.74 -12.54
CA ALA A 21 -19.65 37.26 -12.28
C ALA A 21 -19.78 38.62 -11.58
N GLN A 22 -19.31 38.73 -10.35
CA GLN A 22 -19.13 40.04 -9.72
C GLN A 22 -18.05 40.77 -10.51
N ALA A 23 -18.44 41.83 -11.21
CA ALA A 23 -17.50 42.77 -11.80
C ALA A 23 -16.74 43.48 -10.67
N ARG A 24 -15.49 43.06 -10.42
CA ARG A 24 -14.51 43.82 -9.66
C ARG A 24 -13.58 44.50 -10.66
N ASP A 25 -13.10 45.69 -10.32
CA ASP A 25 -12.09 46.36 -11.13
C ASP A 25 -10.82 45.50 -11.16
N PRO A 26 -10.22 45.28 -12.34
CA PRO A 26 -9.03 44.47 -12.47
C PRO A 26 -7.84 45.13 -11.76
N ILE A 27 -7.07 44.34 -11.02
CA ILE A 27 -5.81 44.77 -10.40
C ILE A 27 -4.77 44.98 -11.50
N ARG A 28 -4.25 46.20 -11.64
CA ARG A 28 -3.20 46.49 -12.62
C ARG A 28 -1.84 46.07 -12.07
N VAL A 29 -1.23 45.08 -12.70
CA VAL A 29 0.04 44.48 -12.25
C VAL A 29 1.17 44.92 -13.16
N TYR A 30 2.19 45.54 -12.59
CA TYR A 30 3.49 45.69 -13.24
C TYR A 30 4.35 44.49 -12.89
N TYR A 31 4.77 43.71 -13.89
CA TYR A 31 5.57 42.50 -13.71
C TYR A 31 7.00 42.73 -14.23
N ALA A 32 7.99 42.50 -13.37
CA ALA A 32 9.40 42.56 -13.74
C ALA A 32 10.08 41.22 -13.43
N GLY A 33 10.70 40.60 -14.45
CA GLY A 33 11.33 39.29 -14.36
C GLY A 33 11.09 38.46 -15.62
N GLU A 34 11.56 37.22 -15.63
CA GLU A 34 11.30 36.28 -16.71
C GLU A 34 9.83 35.83 -16.72
N ARG A 35 9.29 35.45 -17.89
CA ARG A 35 7.93 34.92 -18.00
C ARG A 35 7.87 33.44 -17.61
N ASP A 36 8.08 33.18 -16.33
CA ASP A 36 8.21 31.87 -15.73
C ASP A 36 6.91 31.37 -15.06
N ALA A 37 7.04 30.48 -14.07
CA ALA A 37 5.91 29.96 -13.28
C ALA A 37 5.16 31.06 -12.51
N VAL A 38 5.82 32.14 -12.07
CA VAL A 38 5.16 33.26 -11.36
C VAL A 38 4.27 34.04 -12.33
N TYR A 39 4.79 34.36 -13.52
CA TYR A 39 4.00 34.99 -14.58
C TYR A 39 2.79 34.11 -14.94
N THR A 40 3.03 32.80 -15.12
CA THR A 40 1.98 31.82 -15.42
C THR A 40 0.90 31.81 -14.33
N ALA A 41 1.29 31.77 -13.06
CA ALA A 41 0.36 31.78 -11.91
C ALA A 41 -0.55 33.03 -11.89
N LEU A 42 -0.03 34.19 -12.29
CA LEU A 42 -0.83 35.41 -12.41
C LEU A 42 -1.77 35.36 -13.63
N THR A 43 -1.35 34.77 -14.74
CA THR A 43 -2.18 34.67 -15.96
C THR A 43 -3.34 33.69 -15.83
N ILE A 44 -3.21 32.63 -15.03
CA ILE A 44 -4.25 31.62 -14.83
C ILE A 44 -5.28 32.00 -13.76
N ALA A 45 -5.09 33.13 -13.07
CA ALA A 45 -6.06 33.67 -12.13
C ALA A 45 -7.42 33.92 -12.84
N PRO A 46 -8.55 34.00 -12.10
CA PRO A 46 -9.87 34.22 -12.68
C PRO A 46 -9.87 35.37 -13.68
N ALA A 47 -10.53 35.18 -14.82
CA ALA A 47 -10.59 36.19 -15.88
C ALA A 47 -11.04 37.55 -15.32
N GLY A 48 -10.29 38.61 -15.65
CA GLY A 48 -10.54 39.95 -15.14
C GLY A 48 -9.96 40.25 -13.75
N THR A 49 -9.23 39.33 -13.11
CA THR A 49 -8.55 39.61 -11.82
C THR A 49 -7.34 40.52 -12.01
N PHE A 50 -6.45 40.18 -12.94
CA PHE A 50 -5.21 40.92 -13.20
C PHE A 50 -5.17 41.46 -14.62
N THR A 51 -4.69 42.69 -14.78
CA THR A 51 -4.35 43.28 -16.09
C THR A 51 -2.90 43.73 -16.05
N PHE A 52 -2.08 43.24 -16.97
CA PHE A 52 -0.66 43.62 -17.02
C PHE A 52 -0.50 45.01 -17.63
N VAL A 53 0.28 45.86 -16.96
CA VAL A 53 0.62 47.21 -17.44
C VAL A 53 2.12 47.33 -17.65
N GLU A 54 2.52 47.95 -18.76
CA GLU A 54 3.93 48.22 -19.06
C GLU A 54 4.44 49.51 -18.40
N ASP A 55 3.55 50.48 -18.12
CA ASP A 55 3.90 51.71 -17.42
C ASP A 55 3.80 51.51 -15.89
N PRO A 56 4.92 51.62 -15.14
CA PRO A 56 4.93 51.52 -13.69
C PRO A 56 3.95 52.46 -13.00
N LEU A 57 3.61 53.62 -13.59
CA LEU A 57 2.71 54.60 -12.97
C LEU A 57 1.25 54.15 -12.95
N GLN A 58 0.87 53.23 -13.83
CA GLN A 58 -0.50 52.71 -13.93
C GLN A 58 -0.73 51.50 -13.02
N ALA A 59 0.31 50.99 -12.36
CA ALA A 59 0.21 49.78 -11.55
C ALA A 59 -0.37 50.05 -10.16
N ASP A 60 -1.22 49.11 -9.72
CA ASP A 60 -1.73 49.00 -8.36
C ASP A 60 -0.83 48.08 -7.51
N VAL A 61 -0.22 47.07 -8.16
CA VAL A 61 0.71 46.11 -7.54
C VAL A 61 1.94 45.90 -8.41
N TYR A 62 3.11 45.90 -7.78
CA TYR A 62 4.39 45.55 -8.40
C TYR A 62 4.77 44.11 -8.04
N VAL A 63 4.92 43.24 -9.04
CA VAL A 63 5.46 41.89 -8.86
C VAL A 63 6.87 41.88 -9.42
N LEU A 64 7.86 41.84 -8.52
CA LEU A 64 9.29 41.87 -8.83
C LEU A 64 9.85 40.46 -8.61
N ASN A 65 10.02 39.71 -9.70
CA ASN A 65 10.43 38.32 -9.68
C ASN A 65 11.90 38.17 -10.11
N GLY A 66 12.79 37.94 -9.14
CA GLY A 66 14.22 37.73 -9.38
C GLY A 66 14.99 38.99 -9.78
N VAL A 67 14.30 40.06 -10.19
CA VAL A 67 14.88 41.30 -10.71
C VAL A 67 14.15 42.51 -10.13
N ILE A 68 14.90 43.53 -9.72
CA ILE A 68 14.38 44.86 -9.35
C ILE A 68 14.84 45.85 -10.42
N PRO A 69 13.93 46.41 -11.25
CA PRO A 69 14.30 47.39 -12.27
C PRO A 69 14.93 48.65 -11.66
N SER A 70 15.86 49.28 -12.39
CA SER A 70 16.55 50.51 -11.97
C SER A 70 15.69 51.78 -12.05
N ASP A 71 14.39 51.67 -12.34
CA ASP A 71 13.47 52.79 -12.44
C ASP A 71 13.10 53.35 -11.06
N GLU A 72 13.59 54.55 -10.74
CA GLU A 72 13.34 55.23 -9.45
C GLU A 72 11.85 55.49 -9.16
N ARG A 73 10.97 55.43 -10.17
CA ARG A 73 9.52 55.60 -9.97
C ARG A 73 8.91 54.46 -9.17
N ILE A 74 9.47 53.25 -9.26
CA ILE A 74 8.96 52.04 -8.60
C ILE A 74 9.13 52.15 -7.07
N PRO A 75 10.33 52.38 -6.51
CA PRO A 75 10.51 52.63 -5.08
C PRO A 75 9.60 53.71 -4.51
N ARG A 76 9.48 54.86 -5.21
CA ARG A 76 8.66 55.98 -4.74
C ARG A 76 7.18 55.61 -4.64
N ARG A 77 6.66 54.81 -5.57
CA ARG A 77 5.26 54.35 -5.56
C ARG A 77 4.99 53.34 -4.46
N ILE A 78 5.89 52.38 -4.25
CA ILE A 78 5.78 51.38 -3.18
C ILE A 78 5.85 52.05 -1.81
N GLN A 79 6.81 52.96 -1.60
CA GLN A 79 6.91 53.76 -0.36
C GLN A 79 5.72 54.70 -0.15
N ALA A 80 5.06 55.15 -1.23
CA ALA A 80 3.80 55.92 -1.17
C ALA A 80 2.56 55.05 -0.89
N GLY A 81 2.73 53.73 -0.68
CA GLY A 81 1.66 52.81 -0.26
C GLY A 81 1.09 51.92 -1.35
N ALA A 82 1.71 51.84 -2.53
CA ALA A 82 1.38 50.84 -3.54
C ALA A 82 1.83 49.44 -3.10
N GLY A 83 1.07 48.40 -3.51
CA GLY A 83 1.36 47.03 -3.13
C GLY A 83 2.59 46.46 -3.84
N ALA A 84 3.34 45.57 -3.19
CA ALA A 84 4.46 44.89 -3.81
C ALA A 84 4.57 43.42 -3.40
N VAL A 85 4.93 42.56 -4.35
CA VAL A 85 5.35 41.18 -4.11
C VAL A 85 6.76 41.04 -4.68
N ILE A 86 7.72 40.83 -3.80
CA ILE A 86 9.15 40.75 -4.15
C ILE A 86 9.60 39.31 -3.94
N LEU A 87 9.98 38.63 -5.02
CA LEU A 87 10.52 37.28 -4.98
C LEU A 87 12.02 37.37 -5.25
N PHE A 88 12.82 36.87 -4.31
CA PHE A 88 14.26 36.99 -4.40
C PHE A 88 14.87 36.12 -5.50
N GLY A 89 15.86 36.69 -6.17
CA GLY A 89 16.76 35.99 -7.07
C GLY A 89 18.20 36.01 -6.54
N PRO A 90 19.10 35.23 -7.16
CA PRO A 90 20.50 35.15 -6.75
C PRO A 90 21.22 36.51 -6.84
N GLU A 91 20.82 37.37 -7.78
CA GLU A 91 21.46 38.67 -8.03
C GLU A 91 20.88 39.82 -7.19
N ILE A 92 19.81 39.60 -6.42
CA ILE A 92 19.21 40.66 -5.61
C ILE A 92 20.06 40.94 -4.37
N GLY A 93 20.58 42.17 -4.30
CA GLY A 93 21.37 42.67 -3.17
C GLY A 93 20.55 43.44 -2.13
N ALA A 94 21.07 43.50 -0.90
CA ALA A 94 20.44 44.19 0.23
C ALA A 94 20.09 45.66 -0.06
N ALA A 95 20.99 46.37 -0.74
CA ALA A 95 20.79 47.77 -1.11
C ALA A 95 19.61 47.98 -2.08
N GLN A 96 19.38 47.04 -3.01
CA GLN A 96 18.27 47.12 -3.95
C GLN A 96 16.93 46.93 -3.23
N VAL A 97 16.84 45.95 -2.32
CA VAL A 97 15.63 45.71 -1.52
C VAL A 97 15.38 46.88 -0.57
N GLN A 98 16.42 47.41 0.07
CA GLN A 98 16.33 48.59 0.94
C GLN A 98 15.84 49.82 0.17
N ASN A 99 16.32 50.03 -1.06
CA ASN A 99 15.84 51.12 -1.89
C ASN A 99 14.35 51.00 -2.20
N VAL A 100 13.85 49.79 -2.49
CA VAL A 100 12.44 49.56 -2.82
C VAL A 100 11.52 49.64 -1.61
N VAL A 101 11.88 48.96 -0.52
CA VAL A 101 11.01 48.77 0.65
C VAL A 101 11.22 49.87 1.71
N GLY A 102 12.35 50.58 1.66
CA GLY A 102 12.69 51.62 2.63
C GLY A 102 13.22 51.11 3.98
N ILE A 103 13.57 49.82 4.07
CA ILE A 103 13.95 49.15 5.33
C ILE A 103 15.38 48.59 5.21
N PRO A 104 16.25 48.80 6.21
CA PRO A 104 17.56 48.16 6.24
C PRO A 104 17.43 46.64 6.46
N LEU A 105 18.05 45.87 5.57
CA LEU A 105 18.06 44.41 5.58
C LEU A 105 19.49 43.92 5.40
N SER A 106 19.86 42.88 6.13
CA SER A 106 21.06 42.07 5.85
C SER A 106 20.63 40.82 5.10
N LEU A 107 21.30 40.52 3.99
CA LEU A 107 21.06 39.32 3.18
C LEU A 107 22.29 38.42 3.23
N LYS A 108 22.08 37.16 3.57
CA LYS A 108 23.12 36.11 3.52
C LYS A 108 22.61 34.92 2.72
N THR A 109 23.36 34.50 1.71
CA THR A 109 23.02 33.30 0.93
C THR A 109 23.10 32.04 1.79
N ALA A 110 22.11 31.17 1.66
CA ALA A 110 22.09 29.83 2.23
C ALA A 110 21.54 28.82 1.22
N ASP A 111 22.14 27.63 1.17
CA ASP A 111 21.81 26.52 0.25
C ASP A 111 21.33 25.26 0.98
N SER A 112 21.48 25.22 2.30
CA SER A 112 21.03 24.11 3.16
C SER A 112 19.53 23.86 3.03
N PRO A 113 19.07 22.60 2.90
CA PRO A 113 17.65 22.29 2.82
C PRO A 113 16.94 22.66 4.13
N ILE A 114 15.79 23.31 4.02
CA ILE A 114 14.97 23.72 5.16
C ILE A 114 13.49 23.41 4.91
N SER A 115 12.82 22.91 5.94
CA SER A 115 11.37 22.68 5.91
C SER A 115 10.66 23.96 6.32
N VAL A 116 9.55 24.31 5.69
CA VAL A 116 8.82 25.54 6.01
C VAL A 116 7.62 25.29 6.90
N THR A 117 7.35 26.23 7.79
CA THR A 117 6.20 26.20 8.68
C THR A 117 5.66 27.61 8.90
N GLN A 118 4.43 27.68 9.41
CA GLN A 118 3.84 28.93 9.85
C GLN A 118 4.65 29.55 10.99
N ALA A 119 4.87 30.87 10.94
CA ALA A 119 5.52 31.59 12.02
C ALA A 119 4.70 31.50 13.33
N LYS A 120 5.37 31.24 14.46
CA LYS A 120 4.73 31.08 15.76
C LYS A 120 3.91 32.32 16.14
N GLY A 121 2.64 32.13 16.47
CA GLY A 121 1.73 33.22 16.89
C GLY A 121 1.11 34.02 15.74
N SER A 122 1.47 33.76 14.48
CA SER A 122 0.80 34.37 13.33
C SER A 122 -0.62 33.79 13.18
N SER A 123 -1.63 34.65 13.01
CA SER A 123 -3.02 34.27 12.69
C SER A 123 -3.45 34.80 11.33
N ASP A 124 -2.47 35.18 10.50
CA ASP A 124 -2.72 35.81 9.22
C ASP A 124 -3.52 34.87 8.27
N PRO A 125 -4.52 35.39 7.53
CA PRO A 125 -5.33 34.58 6.62
C PRO A 125 -4.52 33.75 5.62
N LEU A 126 -3.38 34.24 5.14
CA LEU A 126 -2.47 33.54 4.24
C LEU A 126 -1.89 32.27 4.86
N VAL A 127 -1.55 32.33 6.16
CA VAL A 127 -0.97 31.18 6.86
C VAL A 127 -2.03 30.17 7.29
N THR A 128 -3.27 30.61 7.47
CA THR A 128 -4.40 29.72 7.75
C THR A 128 -4.98 29.07 6.49
N GLY A 129 -4.91 29.74 5.34
CA GLY A 129 -5.45 29.25 4.06
C GLY A 129 -4.53 28.34 3.28
N ILE A 130 -3.26 28.21 3.69
CA ILE A 130 -2.24 27.36 3.06
C ILE A 130 -1.68 26.40 4.09
N VAL A 131 -1.61 25.13 3.72
CA VAL A 131 -1.08 24.06 4.57
C VAL A 131 0.45 24.03 4.41
N TRP A 132 1.16 24.92 5.11
CA TRP A 132 2.61 25.15 4.94
C TRP A 132 3.49 23.92 5.22
N ASN A 133 3.07 23.03 6.11
CA ASN A 133 3.77 21.77 6.36
C ASN A 133 3.70 20.76 5.17
N SER A 134 2.92 21.07 4.14
CA SER A 134 2.90 20.29 2.88
C SER A 134 3.84 20.84 1.82
N ALA A 135 4.46 22.00 2.04
CA ALA A 135 5.40 22.57 1.09
C ALA A 135 6.68 21.74 1.02
N PRO A 136 7.29 21.60 -0.17
CA PRO A 136 8.61 21.00 -0.31
C PRO A 136 9.67 21.78 0.45
N GLN A 137 10.78 21.09 0.74
CA GLN A 137 11.96 21.73 1.30
C GLN A 137 12.51 22.79 0.34
N LEU A 138 12.91 23.92 0.91
CA LEU A 138 13.59 24.99 0.20
C LEU A 138 15.10 24.83 0.40
N ARG A 139 15.88 25.10 -0.64
CA ARG A 139 17.35 25.05 -0.62
C ARG A 139 17.88 26.47 -0.71
N GLU A 140 18.26 26.88 -1.91
CA GLU A 140 18.90 28.17 -2.16
C GLU A 140 17.93 29.34 -1.87
N ARG A 141 18.38 30.23 -0.99
CA ARG A 141 17.62 31.36 -0.47
C ARG A 141 18.54 32.43 0.10
N HIS A 142 17.97 33.60 0.39
CA HIS A 142 18.61 34.56 1.30
C HIS A 142 18.04 34.44 2.71
N GLN A 143 18.93 34.29 3.70
CA GLN A 143 18.63 34.55 5.09
C GLN A 143 18.55 36.05 5.30
N VAL A 144 17.46 36.50 5.91
CA VAL A 144 17.16 37.91 6.12
C VAL A 144 17.20 38.22 7.60
N GLU A 145 17.98 39.24 7.97
CA GLU A 145 17.96 39.84 9.30
C GLU A 145 17.60 41.33 9.17
N SER A 146 16.72 41.81 10.05
CA SER A 146 16.36 43.23 10.12
C SER A 146 16.22 43.69 11.57
N PRO A 147 16.72 44.90 11.91
CA PRO A 147 16.49 45.50 13.22
C PRO A 147 15.07 46.09 13.38
N VAL A 148 14.24 46.04 12.33
CA VAL A 148 12.96 46.77 12.28
C VAL A 148 11.79 45.88 12.69
N SER A 149 11.07 46.30 13.74
CA SER A 149 9.92 45.56 14.30
C SER A 149 8.63 45.64 13.48
N SER A 150 8.55 46.52 12.48
CA SER A 150 7.39 46.64 11.58
C SER A 150 7.31 45.54 10.51
N LEU A 151 8.26 44.60 10.52
CA LEU A 151 8.22 43.40 9.68
C LEU A 151 7.57 42.26 10.45
N VAL A 152 6.59 41.62 9.82
CA VAL A 152 5.87 40.49 10.41
C VAL A 152 6.24 39.23 9.64
N PRO A 153 6.99 38.29 10.24
CA PRO A 153 7.23 36.99 9.61
C PRO A 153 5.93 36.20 9.54
N LEU A 154 5.62 35.69 8.36
CA LEU A 154 4.44 34.87 8.10
C LEU A 154 4.81 33.39 8.03
N VAL A 155 5.91 33.07 7.34
CA VAL A 155 6.42 31.70 7.17
C VAL A 155 7.90 31.70 7.53
N THR A 156 8.29 30.71 8.33
CA THR A 156 9.66 30.54 8.80
C THR A 156 10.18 29.14 8.49
N GLY A 157 11.50 29.02 8.40
CA GLY A 157 12.18 27.74 8.44
C GLY A 157 11.94 27.04 9.78
N TYR A 158 11.53 25.77 9.74
CA TYR A 158 11.23 24.99 10.94
C TYR A 158 12.49 24.75 11.79
N GLU A 159 13.59 24.41 11.11
CA GLU A 159 14.85 24.01 11.75
C GLU A 159 15.64 25.21 12.29
N THR A 160 15.69 26.33 11.55
CA THR A 160 16.56 27.47 11.88
C THR A 160 15.81 28.75 12.28
N GLY A 161 14.51 28.83 12.02
CA GLY A 161 13.71 30.04 12.23
C GLY A 161 13.89 31.12 11.15
N ASP A 162 14.61 30.82 10.05
CA ASP A 162 14.84 31.77 8.94
C ASP A 162 13.52 32.33 8.40
N TRP A 163 13.48 33.62 8.09
CA TRP A 163 12.29 34.22 7.49
C TRP A 163 12.21 33.85 6.01
N ILE A 164 11.15 33.12 5.65
CA ILE A 164 10.91 32.65 4.27
C ILE A 164 9.94 33.56 3.55
N LEU A 165 8.84 33.89 4.22
CA LEU A 165 7.86 34.86 3.75
C LEU A 165 7.55 35.80 4.91
N PHE A 166 7.70 37.09 4.66
CA PHE A 166 7.36 38.13 5.62
C PHE A 166 6.66 39.30 4.93
N SER A 167 5.94 40.08 5.72
CA SER A 167 5.17 41.22 5.24
C SER A 167 5.57 42.52 5.91
N HIS A 168 5.37 43.61 5.17
CA HIS A 168 5.50 44.97 5.64
C HIS A 168 4.20 45.73 5.34
N HIS A 169 3.58 46.31 6.38
CA HIS A 169 2.30 47.04 6.30
C HIS A 169 1.18 46.30 5.55
N GLU A 170 1.14 44.97 5.59
CA GLU A 170 0.15 44.09 4.93
C GLU A 170 0.00 44.24 3.41
N ARG A 171 0.82 45.08 2.76
CA ARG A 171 0.77 45.38 1.33
C ARG A 171 2.04 45.02 0.58
N VAL A 172 3.16 44.89 1.29
CA VAL A 172 4.44 44.46 0.73
C VAL A 172 4.77 43.07 1.28
N PHE A 173 4.94 42.10 0.38
CA PHE A 173 5.29 40.73 0.72
C PHE A 173 6.63 40.36 0.09
N ILE A 174 7.50 39.73 0.88
CA ILE A 174 8.85 39.38 0.44
C ILE A 174 9.06 37.87 0.63
N TRP A 175 9.36 37.19 -0.47
CA TRP A 175 9.68 35.77 -0.52
C TRP A 175 11.19 35.59 -0.75
N THR A 176 11.87 34.89 0.17
CA THR A 176 13.34 34.91 0.23
C THR A 176 14.03 33.77 -0.50
N ALA A 177 13.30 32.72 -0.85
CA ALA A 177 13.84 31.56 -1.57
C ALA A 177 13.84 31.79 -3.08
N TRP A 178 14.90 31.33 -3.74
CA TRP A 178 15.07 31.54 -5.18
C TRP A 178 14.18 30.57 -5.96
N LEU A 179 13.48 31.08 -6.97
CA LEU A 179 12.68 30.27 -7.88
C LEU A 179 13.53 29.79 -9.07
N GLY A 180 12.91 29.19 -10.09
CA GLY A 180 13.63 28.62 -11.24
C GLY A 180 14.30 27.27 -10.91
N GLU A 181 15.54 27.08 -11.37
CA GLU A 181 16.30 25.84 -11.20
C GLU A 181 16.74 25.58 -9.74
N SER A 182 16.78 26.63 -8.92
CA SER A 182 17.17 26.55 -7.51
C SER A 182 16.18 25.77 -6.64
N ASN A 183 14.87 25.97 -6.88
CA ASN A 183 13.78 25.30 -6.18
C ASN A 183 12.65 24.95 -7.16
N PRO A 184 12.83 23.98 -8.07
CA PRO A 184 11.78 23.59 -9.01
C PRO A 184 10.60 22.94 -8.28
N GLN A 185 10.84 22.25 -7.16
CA GLN A 185 9.79 21.53 -6.43
C GLN A 185 8.73 22.46 -5.83
N ILE A 186 9.09 23.68 -5.40
CA ILE A 186 8.13 24.65 -4.84
C ILE A 186 7.19 25.18 -5.92
N GLN A 187 7.65 25.28 -7.17
CA GLN A 187 6.83 25.72 -8.31
C GLN A 187 5.84 24.64 -8.74
N GLU A 188 6.17 23.37 -8.48
CA GLU A 188 5.27 22.23 -8.70
C GLU A 188 4.32 21.95 -7.53
N TRP A 189 4.48 22.67 -6.42
CA TRP A 189 3.62 22.52 -5.25
C TRP A 189 2.20 23.00 -5.56
N ALA A 190 1.21 22.22 -5.16
CA ALA A 190 -0.20 22.48 -5.48
C ALA A 190 -0.74 23.83 -4.97
N TYR A 191 -0.13 24.43 -3.94
CA TYR A 191 -0.47 25.77 -3.46
C TYR A 191 0.29 26.90 -4.16
N PHE A 192 1.28 26.63 -5.01
CA PHE A 192 2.15 27.66 -5.59
C PHE A 192 1.38 28.72 -6.37
N ASN A 193 0.52 28.30 -7.30
CA ASN A 193 -0.32 29.21 -8.08
C ASN A 193 -1.24 30.06 -7.18
N TYR A 194 -1.81 29.44 -6.15
CA TYR A 194 -2.65 30.12 -5.18
C TYR A 194 -1.85 31.09 -4.31
N LEU A 195 -0.62 30.75 -3.92
CA LEU A 195 0.26 31.62 -3.15
C LEU A 195 0.56 32.91 -3.92
N VAL A 196 0.96 32.81 -5.19
CA VAL A 196 1.25 33.98 -6.03
C VAL A 196 0.00 34.85 -6.21
N TYR A 197 -1.15 34.24 -6.54
CA TYR A 197 -2.44 34.93 -6.64
C TYR A 197 -2.81 35.63 -5.32
N HIS A 198 -2.67 34.94 -4.20
CA HIS A 198 -3.05 35.42 -2.88
C HIS A 198 -2.17 36.59 -2.42
N LEU A 199 -0.85 36.51 -2.69
CA LEU A 199 0.09 37.60 -2.41
C LEU A 199 -0.23 38.85 -3.24
N ALA A 200 -0.42 38.70 -4.56
CA ALA A 200 -0.70 39.82 -5.44
C ALA A 200 -2.06 40.47 -5.14
N THR A 201 -3.10 39.67 -4.84
CA THR A 201 -4.42 40.17 -4.48
C THR A 201 -4.40 40.94 -3.15
N ARG A 202 -3.67 40.43 -2.16
CA ARG A 202 -3.51 41.13 -0.86
C ARG A 202 -2.65 42.37 -0.98
N ALA A 203 -1.62 42.37 -1.81
CA ALA A 203 -0.82 43.56 -2.08
C ALA A 203 -1.70 44.70 -2.64
N ALA A 204 -2.71 44.37 -3.44
CA ALA A 204 -3.71 45.34 -3.92
C ALA A 204 -4.70 45.83 -2.83
N GLY A 205 -4.65 45.26 -1.63
CA GLY A 205 -5.61 45.52 -0.54
C GLY A 205 -6.96 44.83 -0.73
N GLN A 206 -7.04 43.81 -1.60
CA GLN A 206 -8.26 43.03 -1.81
C GLN A 206 -8.21 41.71 -1.02
N THR A 207 -9.39 41.17 -0.69
CA THR A 207 -9.51 39.85 -0.06
C THR A 207 -9.49 38.75 -1.14
N PRO A 208 -8.50 37.84 -1.10
CA PRO A 208 -8.42 36.72 -2.04
C PRO A 208 -9.54 35.70 -1.79
N LEU A 209 -9.88 34.95 -2.84
CA LEU A 209 -10.74 33.77 -2.71
C LEU A 209 -10.07 32.72 -1.82
N SER A 210 -10.87 31.83 -1.22
CA SER A 210 -10.35 30.65 -0.53
C SER A 210 -9.64 29.72 -1.51
N PHE A 211 -8.77 28.83 -1.02
CA PHE A 211 -8.11 27.84 -1.89
C PHE A 211 -9.14 26.97 -2.62
N ALA A 212 -10.22 26.58 -1.95
CA ALA A 212 -11.29 25.76 -2.53
C ALA A 212 -12.08 26.50 -3.62
N ASP A 213 -12.25 27.82 -3.48
CA ASP A 213 -13.02 28.65 -4.42
C ASP A 213 -12.15 29.22 -5.54
N TYR A 214 -10.82 29.14 -5.42
CA TYR A 214 -9.88 29.60 -6.44
C TYR A 214 -9.95 28.67 -7.67
N PRO A 215 -10.45 29.11 -8.84
CA PRO A 215 -10.70 28.24 -10.00
C PRO A 215 -9.46 27.52 -10.56
N ALA A 216 -8.26 28.09 -10.33
CA ALA A 216 -7.00 27.47 -10.75
C ALA A 216 -6.33 26.65 -9.62
N SER A 217 -7.06 26.34 -8.55
CA SER A 217 -6.62 25.32 -7.59
C SER A 217 -6.87 23.91 -8.13
N PRO A 218 -5.98 22.95 -7.86
CA PRO A 218 -6.09 21.56 -8.30
C PRO A 218 -7.07 20.77 -7.41
N VAL A 219 -8.32 21.23 -7.31
CA VAL A 219 -9.41 20.55 -6.60
C VAL A 219 -10.65 20.51 -7.51
N PRO A 220 -11.58 19.57 -7.32
CA PRO A 220 -12.83 19.56 -8.07
C PRO A 220 -13.67 20.79 -7.70
N HIS A 221 -14.03 21.60 -8.69
CA HIS A 221 -14.94 22.73 -8.53
C HIS A 221 -16.38 22.27 -8.73
N ALA A 222 -17.34 23.20 -8.65
CA ALA A 222 -18.76 22.86 -8.68
C ALA A 222 -19.15 21.99 -9.90
N THR A 223 -18.59 22.28 -11.07
CA THR A 223 -18.86 21.52 -12.30
C THR A 223 -18.26 20.13 -12.25
N GLU A 224 -16.97 19.98 -11.93
CA GLU A 224 -16.34 18.66 -11.83
C GLU A 224 -16.96 17.83 -10.71
N ARG A 225 -17.23 18.45 -9.55
CA ARG A 225 -17.91 17.81 -8.42
C ARG A 225 -19.26 17.25 -8.84
N ASN A 226 -20.11 18.05 -9.49
CA ASN A 226 -21.43 17.60 -9.91
C ASN A 226 -21.34 16.51 -10.98
N LEU A 227 -20.39 16.63 -11.92
CA LEU A 227 -20.16 15.61 -12.96
C LEU A 227 -19.70 14.29 -12.35
N ILE A 228 -18.72 14.33 -11.45
CA ILE A 228 -18.16 13.15 -10.80
C ILE A 228 -19.22 12.48 -9.91
N VAL A 229 -19.94 13.24 -9.08
CA VAL A 229 -21.03 12.69 -8.26
C VAL A 229 -22.12 12.09 -9.14
N GLY A 230 -22.52 12.78 -10.22
CA GLY A 230 -23.49 12.26 -11.19
C GLY A 230 -23.02 10.97 -11.87
N ALA A 231 -21.75 10.90 -12.26
CA ALA A 231 -21.16 9.71 -12.88
C ALA A 231 -21.17 8.51 -11.92
N VAL A 232 -20.80 8.72 -10.65
CA VAL A 232 -20.75 7.62 -9.68
C VAL A 232 -22.15 7.18 -9.24
N LEU A 233 -23.11 8.10 -9.12
CA LEU A 233 -24.52 7.73 -8.91
C LEU A 233 -25.08 6.94 -10.09
N THR A 234 -24.70 7.31 -11.32
CA THR A 234 -25.07 6.57 -12.54
C THR A 234 -24.45 5.17 -12.53
N LEU A 235 -23.19 5.04 -12.11
CA LEU A 235 -22.54 3.75 -11.93
C LEU A 235 -23.29 2.86 -10.92
N VAL A 236 -23.66 3.39 -9.75
CA VAL A 236 -24.46 2.65 -8.76
C VAL A 236 -25.78 2.18 -9.36
N ALA A 237 -26.50 3.08 -10.03
CA ALA A 237 -27.76 2.75 -10.70
C ALA A 237 -27.57 1.66 -11.77
N LEU A 238 -26.53 1.79 -12.61
CA LEU A 238 -26.18 0.79 -13.62
C LEU A 238 -25.89 -0.57 -12.99
N THR A 239 -25.06 -0.63 -11.96
CA THR A 239 -24.72 -1.88 -11.26
C THR A 239 -25.96 -2.56 -10.69
N LEU A 240 -26.88 -1.81 -10.08
CA LEU A 240 -28.15 -2.34 -9.56
C LEU A 240 -29.06 -2.85 -10.69
N VAL A 241 -29.12 -2.13 -11.81
CA VAL A 241 -29.90 -2.55 -12.99
C VAL A 241 -29.33 -3.84 -13.59
N VAL A 242 -28.00 -3.93 -13.77
CA VAL A 242 -27.35 -5.14 -14.29
C VAL A 242 -27.56 -6.30 -13.30
N PHE A 243 -27.43 -6.06 -11.99
CA PHE A 243 -27.74 -7.07 -10.97
C PHE A 243 -29.17 -7.59 -11.10
N PHE A 244 -30.16 -6.71 -11.25
CA PHE A 244 -31.56 -7.10 -11.37
C PHE A 244 -31.79 -7.99 -12.60
N PHE A 245 -31.25 -7.63 -13.76
CA PHE A 245 -31.40 -8.42 -14.98
C PHE A 245 -30.66 -9.77 -14.90
N VAL A 246 -29.42 -9.77 -14.38
CA VAL A 246 -28.66 -11.02 -14.20
C VAL A 246 -29.33 -11.93 -13.18
N ARG A 247 -29.81 -11.39 -12.06
CA ARG A 247 -30.56 -12.15 -11.05
C ARG A 247 -31.82 -12.77 -11.64
N ARG A 248 -32.57 -12.02 -12.44
CA ARG A 248 -33.76 -12.54 -13.12
C ARG A 248 -33.41 -13.68 -14.09
N TYR A 249 -32.33 -13.53 -14.85
CA TYR A 249 -31.83 -14.57 -15.75
C TYR A 249 -31.38 -15.82 -14.99
N SER A 250 -30.58 -15.66 -13.93
CA SER A 250 -30.09 -16.78 -13.10
C SER A 250 -31.22 -17.57 -12.44
N LEU A 251 -32.28 -16.90 -11.98
CA LEU A 251 -33.45 -17.60 -11.42
C LEU A 251 -34.27 -18.33 -12.48
N ALA A 252 -34.26 -17.86 -13.74
CA ALA A 252 -34.94 -18.51 -14.86
C ALA A 252 -34.15 -19.69 -15.44
N HIS A 253 -32.82 -19.69 -15.26
CA HIS A 253 -31.88 -20.65 -15.86
C HIS A 253 -30.99 -21.38 -14.83
N PRO A 254 -31.58 -22.11 -13.85
CA PRO A 254 -30.80 -22.83 -12.83
C PRO A 254 -29.85 -23.89 -13.42
N GLU A 255 -30.15 -24.43 -14.60
CA GLU A 255 -29.34 -25.44 -15.30
C GLU A 255 -27.95 -24.93 -15.70
N VAL A 256 -27.78 -23.60 -15.80
CA VAL A 256 -26.47 -23.01 -16.13
C VAL A 256 -25.48 -23.20 -14.99
N LEU A 257 -25.97 -23.37 -13.75
CA LEU A 257 -25.12 -23.58 -12.58
C LEU A 257 -24.38 -24.92 -12.63
N GLU A 258 -24.89 -25.90 -13.37
CA GLU A 258 -24.25 -27.22 -13.53
C GLU A 258 -23.12 -27.20 -14.57
N ARG A 259 -23.04 -26.16 -15.40
CA ARG A 259 -22.05 -26.04 -16.49
C ARG A 259 -20.73 -25.41 -16.02
N ILE A 260 -20.12 -26.01 -15.00
CA ILE A 260 -18.86 -25.54 -14.40
C ILE A 260 -17.69 -25.73 -15.37
N VAL A 261 -17.67 -26.85 -16.11
CA VAL A 261 -16.69 -27.13 -17.16
C VAL A 261 -17.31 -26.80 -18.51
N SER A 262 -16.62 -25.97 -19.30
CA SER A 262 -17.04 -25.58 -20.65
C SER A 262 -16.22 -26.23 -21.75
N ALA A 263 -14.95 -26.55 -21.49
CA ALA A 263 -14.06 -27.24 -22.43
C ALA A 263 -13.55 -28.54 -21.80
N ARG A 264 -14.24 -29.64 -22.07
CA ARG A 264 -14.01 -30.94 -21.43
C ARG A 264 -12.61 -31.50 -21.69
N ALA A 265 -12.15 -31.49 -22.95
CA ALA A 265 -10.84 -32.03 -23.32
C ALA A 265 -9.67 -31.26 -22.67
N ASP A 266 -9.79 -29.94 -22.58
CA ASP A 266 -8.82 -29.08 -21.91
C ASP A 266 -8.79 -29.35 -20.39
N PHE A 267 -9.97 -29.51 -19.79
CA PHE A 267 -10.10 -29.85 -18.38
C PHE A 267 -9.52 -31.23 -18.04
N GLU A 268 -9.81 -32.23 -18.87
CA GLU A 268 -9.29 -33.59 -18.68
C GLU A 268 -7.76 -33.61 -18.67
N THR A 269 -7.14 -32.92 -19.64
CA THR A 269 -5.69 -32.94 -19.83
C THR A 269 -4.93 -32.08 -18.81
N ARG A 270 -5.46 -30.91 -18.43
CA ARG A 270 -4.75 -29.93 -17.59
C ARG A 270 -5.11 -30.00 -16.12
N GLN A 271 -6.24 -30.62 -15.81
CA GLN A 271 -6.75 -30.71 -14.45
C GLN A 271 -7.02 -32.17 -14.08
N GLU A 272 -8.00 -32.83 -14.71
CA GLU A 272 -8.54 -34.13 -14.24
C GLU A 272 -7.49 -35.25 -14.15
N GLN A 273 -6.63 -35.38 -15.16
CA GLN A 273 -5.61 -36.43 -15.24
C GLN A 273 -4.28 -36.03 -14.59
N THR A 274 -4.25 -34.92 -13.85
CA THR A 274 -3.02 -34.42 -13.22
C THR A 274 -3.04 -34.66 -11.71
N ALA A 275 -1.85 -34.67 -11.09
CA ALA A 275 -1.75 -34.82 -9.64
C ALA A 275 -2.40 -33.68 -8.83
N TRP A 276 -2.88 -32.62 -9.49
CA TRP A 276 -3.67 -31.58 -8.84
C TRP A 276 -5.07 -32.01 -8.47
N GLU A 277 -5.59 -33.07 -9.11
CA GLU A 277 -6.83 -33.68 -8.68
C GLU A 277 -6.66 -34.72 -7.57
N GLU A 278 -5.44 -35.15 -7.27
CA GLU A 278 -5.14 -35.99 -6.11
C GLU A 278 -5.08 -35.14 -4.84
N VAL A 279 -5.85 -35.50 -3.81
CA VAL A 279 -5.87 -34.78 -2.53
C VAL A 279 -4.53 -34.98 -1.81
N GLY A 280 -3.90 -33.89 -1.38
CA GLY A 280 -2.61 -33.96 -0.69
C GLY A 280 -1.96 -32.59 -0.46
N PHE A 281 -0.88 -32.56 0.33
CA PHE A 281 -0.22 -31.30 0.69
C PHE A 281 0.71 -30.79 -0.42
N HIS A 282 0.99 -31.62 -1.44
CA HIS A 282 1.72 -31.22 -2.64
C HIS A 282 1.07 -30.05 -3.38
N ARG A 283 -0.28 -29.91 -3.33
CA ARG A 283 -1.02 -28.80 -3.97
C ARG A 283 -0.62 -27.42 -3.39
N PRO A 284 -0.82 -27.12 -2.08
CA PRO A 284 -0.39 -25.85 -1.51
C PRO A 284 1.12 -25.68 -1.53
N LEU A 285 1.89 -26.76 -1.38
CA LEU A 285 3.35 -26.70 -1.42
C LEU A 285 3.86 -26.27 -2.81
N SER A 286 3.27 -26.77 -3.89
CA SER A 286 3.67 -26.39 -5.24
C SER A 286 3.47 -24.90 -5.52
N GLY A 287 2.32 -24.34 -5.11
CA GLY A 287 2.08 -22.89 -5.21
C GLY A 287 3.09 -22.08 -4.40
N PHE A 288 3.42 -22.54 -3.18
CA PHE A 288 4.44 -21.92 -2.35
C PHE A 288 5.83 -21.94 -3.02
N LEU A 289 6.25 -23.07 -3.62
CA LEU A 289 7.52 -23.16 -4.34
C LEU A 289 7.58 -22.23 -5.54
N LEU A 290 6.47 -22.07 -6.27
CA LEU A 290 6.38 -21.09 -7.36
C LEU A 290 6.56 -19.66 -6.84
N ALA A 291 5.81 -19.28 -5.80
CA ALA A 291 5.90 -17.95 -5.22
C ALA A 291 7.28 -17.66 -4.63
N LEU A 292 7.89 -18.63 -3.94
CA LEU A 292 9.22 -18.50 -3.35
C LEU A 292 10.29 -18.35 -4.42
N ALA A 293 10.30 -19.22 -5.44
CA ALA A 293 11.24 -19.17 -6.55
C ALA A 293 11.16 -17.81 -7.29
N MET A 294 9.95 -17.34 -7.55
CA MET A 294 9.73 -16.07 -8.25
C MET A 294 10.03 -14.87 -7.36
N GLY A 295 9.65 -14.90 -6.09
CA GLY A 295 9.98 -13.85 -5.13
C GLY A 295 11.49 -13.64 -5.04
N ILE A 296 12.25 -14.74 -5.02
CA ILE A 296 13.71 -14.70 -5.02
C ILE A 296 14.27 -14.08 -6.32
N VAL A 297 13.76 -14.47 -7.50
CA VAL A 297 14.24 -13.95 -8.80
C VAL A 297 13.85 -12.48 -9.01
N LEU A 298 12.62 -12.10 -8.64
CA LEU A 298 12.07 -10.78 -8.87
C LEU A 298 12.50 -9.74 -7.83
N PHE A 299 13.09 -10.16 -6.70
CA PHE A 299 13.51 -9.28 -5.63
C PHE A 299 14.41 -8.12 -6.12
N ILE A 300 15.47 -8.44 -6.89
CA ILE A 300 16.40 -7.43 -7.41
C ILE A 300 15.71 -6.47 -8.39
N PRO A 301 15.04 -6.96 -9.46
CA PRO A 301 14.31 -6.08 -10.36
C PRO A 301 13.31 -5.18 -9.65
N LEU A 302 12.58 -5.70 -8.66
CA LEU A 302 11.59 -4.95 -7.90
C LEU A 302 12.23 -3.83 -7.07
N ILE A 303 13.35 -4.11 -6.38
CA ILE A 303 14.07 -3.10 -5.60
C ILE A 303 14.63 -2.00 -6.49
N ILE A 304 15.27 -2.38 -7.60
CA ILE A 304 15.81 -1.41 -8.58
C ILE A 304 14.67 -0.55 -9.11
N TYR A 305 13.54 -1.17 -9.44
CA TYR A 305 12.39 -0.44 -9.94
C TYR A 305 11.84 0.54 -8.90
N GLN A 306 11.52 0.07 -7.69
CA GLN A 306 10.86 0.88 -6.66
C GLN A 306 11.75 2.00 -6.10
N ASN A 307 13.05 1.76 -5.95
CA ASN A 307 13.95 2.71 -5.28
C ASN A 307 14.79 3.56 -6.25
N LEU A 308 14.92 3.15 -7.52
CA LEU A 308 15.73 3.87 -8.50
C LEU A 308 14.90 4.29 -9.72
N VAL A 309 14.22 3.36 -10.39
CA VAL A 309 13.52 3.69 -11.66
C VAL A 309 12.33 4.61 -11.41
N LEU A 310 11.45 4.24 -10.48
CA LEU A 310 10.24 4.97 -10.16
C LEU A 310 10.54 6.40 -9.64
N PRO A 311 11.32 6.59 -8.56
CA PRO A 311 11.54 7.91 -7.98
C PRO A 311 12.53 8.79 -8.74
N ASN A 312 13.42 8.26 -9.59
CA ASN A 312 14.40 9.11 -10.28
C ASN A 312 14.07 9.36 -11.76
N TYR A 313 13.38 8.43 -12.43
CA TYR A 313 13.16 8.50 -13.88
C TYR A 313 11.69 8.63 -14.28
N ILE A 314 10.77 8.02 -13.53
CA ILE A 314 9.34 8.01 -13.89
C ILE A 314 8.60 9.16 -13.22
N LEU A 315 8.78 9.32 -11.91
CA LEU A 315 8.11 10.32 -11.09
C LEU A 315 9.11 10.94 -10.11
N PRO A 316 9.92 11.91 -10.56
CA PRO A 316 10.95 12.59 -9.77
C PRO A 316 10.35 13.58 -8.74
N SER A 317 9.34 13.13 -8.00
CA SER A 317 8.64 13.92 -7.00
C SER A 317 8.37 13.08 -5.76
N ALA A 318 9.13 13.36 -4.69
CA ALA A 318 8.89 12.80 -3.36
C ALA A 318 7.49 13.19 -2.83
N GLN A 319 6.97 14.36 -3.23
CA GLN A 319 5.61 14.80 -2.85
C GLN A 319 4.54 13.88 -3.44
N ALA A 320 4.64 13.54 -4.72
CA ALA A 320 3.68 12.66 -5.39
C ALA A 320 3.68 11.25 -4.76
N LEU A 321 4.87 10.69 -4.55
CA LEU A 321 5.03 9.36 -3.95
C LEU A 321 4.54 9.33 -2.49
N GLY A 322 4.85 10.36 -1.69
CA GLY A 322 4.38 10.48 -0.32
C GLY A 322 2.86 10.64 -0.23
N THR A 323 2.27 11.41 -1.15
CA THR A 323 0.81 11.59 -1.25
C THR A 323 0.11 10.28 -1.58
N TRP A 324 0.58 9.58 -2.62
CA TRP A 324 0.04 8.28 -3.02
C TRP A 324 0.20 7.20 -1.94
N GLY A 325 1.35 7.17 -1.27
CA GLY A 325 1.63 6.23 -0.19
C GLY A 325 0.67 6.37 1.00
N ARG A 326 0.43 7.61 1.46
CA ARG A 326 -0.51 7.88 2.56
C ARG A 326 -1.94 7.50 2.21
N VAL A 327 -2.38 7.83 0.99
CA VAL A 327 -3.72 7.47 0.49
C VAL A 327 -3.88 5.96 0.50
N THR A 328 -2.95 5.22 -0.10
CA THR A 328 -2.99 3.75 -0.16
C THR A 328 -3.06 3.11 1.24
N GLN A 329 -2.28 3.62 2.20
CA GLN A 329 -2.28 3.11 3.58
C GLN A 329 -3.63 3.30 4.29
N PHE A 330 -4.22 4.50 4.19
CA PHE A 330 -5.53 4.79 4.78
C PHE A 330 -6.62 3.87 4.20
N PHE A 331 -6.61 3.74 2.88
CA PHE A 331 -7.62 2.99 2.15
C PHE A 331 -7.53 1.47 2.37
N ASN A 332 -6.35 0.89 2.59
CA ASN A 332 -6.21 -0.53 2.93
C ASN A 332 -7.07 -0.95 4.14
N LEU A 333 -7.11 -0.11 5.18
CA LEU A 333 -7.94 -0.37 6.36
C LEU A 333 -9.43 -0.29 6.02
N MET A 334 -9.83 0.74 5.28
CA MET A 334 -11.22 0.97 4.92
C MET A 334 -11.76 -0.12 4.00
N TRP A 335 -10.98 -0.58 3.02
CA TRP A 335 -11.37 -1.66 2.11
C TRP A 335 -11.46 -3.01 2.81
N THR A 336 -10.57 -3.29 3.75
CA THR A 336 -10.67 -4.50 4.58
C THR A 336 -11.98 -4.53 5.38
N PHE A 337 -12.43 -3.39 5.90
CA PHE A 337 -13.72 -3.27 6.59
C PHE A 337 -14.89 -3.56 5.65
N PHE A 338 -14.84 -3.02 4.44
CA PHE A 338 -15.93 -3.09 3.49
C PHE A 338 -16.04 -4.41 2.71
N ASP A 339 -14.95 -5.16 2.56
CA ASP A 339 -14.94 -6.52 2.00
C ASP A 339 -15.84 -7.48 2.80
N MET A 340 -16.06 -7.17 4.08
CA MET A 340 -16.79 -8.00 5.05
C MET A 340 -16.33 -9.47 5.06
N GLY A 341 -15.08 -9.75 4.67
CA GLY A 341 -14.49 -11.08 4.58
C GLY A 341 -15.13 -12.02 3.55
N THR A 342 -15.87 -11.48 2.57
CA THR A 342 -16.55 -12.27 1.53
C THR A 342 -15.57 -13.04 0.63
N SER A 343 -14.38 -12.47 0.41
CA SER A 343 -13.27 -13.11 -0.32
C SER A 343 -12.79 -14.40 0.36
N LEU A 344 -12.57 -14.36 1.68
CA LEU A 344 -12.14 -15.50 2.48
C LEU A 344 -13.25 -16.56 2.58
N ALA A 345 -14.51 -16.13 2.76
CA ALA A 345 -15.65 -17.04 2.75
C ALA A 345 -15.77 -17.77 1.41
N PHE A 346 -15.56 -17.07 0.28
CA PHE A 346 -15.59 -17.69 -1.04
C PHE A 346 -14.55 -18.80 -1.16
N ILE A 347 -13.28 -18.55 -0.81
CA ILE A 347 -12.22 -19.58 -0.87
C ILE A 347 -12.60 -20.79 0.00
N LYS A 348 -13.02 -20.54 1.24
CA LYS A 348 -13.34 -21.58 2.23
C LYS A 348 -14.50 -22.47 1.79
N TYR A 349 -15.62 -21.87 1.37
CA TYR A 349 -16.82 -22.63 1.01
C TYR A 349 -16.71 -23.26 -0.38
N LEU A 350 -15.97 -22.64 -1.31
CA LEU A 350 -15.66 -23.30 -2.58
C LEU A 350 -14.83 -24.57 -2.36
N SER A 351 -13.82 -24.51 -1.48
CA SER A 351 -12.98 -25.68 -1.19
C SER A 351 -13.68 -26.76 -0.36
N GLU A 352 -14.68 -26.40 0.44
CA GLU A 352 -15.57 -27.35 1.12
C GLU A 352 -16.53 -28.03 0.12
N TYR A 353 -17.27 -27.23 -0.65
CA TYR A 353 -18.34 -27.77 -1.49
C TYR A 353 -17.85 -28.43 -2.78
N ARG A 354 -16.62 -28.18 -3.24
CA ARG A 354 -16.08 -28.82 -4.44
C ARG A 354 -16.04 -30.36 -4.39
N VAL A 355 -16.12 -30.96 -3.20
CA VAL A 355 -16.09 -32.42 -3.05
C VAL A 355 -17.44 -33.02 -3.45
N HIS A 356 -18.52 -32.48 -2.88
CA HIS A 356 -19.87 -33.07 -2.95
C HIS A 356 -20.88 -32.27 -3.79
N ASP A 357 -20.78 -30.94 -3.81
CA ASP A 357 -21.69 -30.04 -4.53
C ASP A 357 -20.97 -28.79 -5.05
N PRO A 358 -20.16 -28.91 -6.12
CA PRO A 358 -19.37 -27.80 -6.64
C PRO A 358 -20.23 -26.58 -7.03
N SER A 359 -21.48 -26.81 -7.45
CA SER A 359 -22.46 -25.78 -7.80
C SER A 359 -22.78 -24.87 -6.63
N ARG A 360 -22.90 -25.42 -5.40
CA ARG A 360 -23.05 -24.61 -4.18
C ARG A 360 -21.82 -23.79 -3.87
N GLY A 361 -20.61 -24.31 -4.08
CA GLY A 361 -19.37 -23.56 -3.93
C GLY A 361 -19.31 -22.32 -4.83
N ILE A 362 -19.75 -22.46 -6.09
CA ILE A 362 -19.81 -21.36 -7.06
C ILE A 362 -20.77 -20.23 -6.61
N LYS A 363 -21.86 -20.54 -5.90
CA LYS A 363 -22.77 -19.51 -5.37
C LYS A 363 -22.07 -18.53 -4.43
N PHE A 364 -21.09 -18.98 -3.65
CA PHE A 364 -20.29 -18.08 -2.80
C PHE A 364 -19.39 -17.14 -3.63
N GLY A 365 -18.89 -17.61 -4.78
CA GLY A 365 -18.15 -16.77 -5.73
C GLY A 365 -19.03 -15.73 -6.39
N GLN A 366 -20.24 -16.13 -6.82
CA GLN A 366 -21.25 -15.21 -7.34
C GLN A 366 -21.65 -14.16 -6.31
N LEU A 367 -21.82 -14.56 -5.04
CA LEU A 367 -22.07 -13.62 -3.95
C LEU A 367 -20.91 -12.64 -3.79
N PHE A 368 -19.65 -13.09 -3.81
CA PHE A 368 -18.50 -12.20 -3.77
C PHE A 368 -18.52 -11.18 -4.92
N VAL A 369 -18.74 -11.62 -6.17
CA VAL A 369 -18.81 -10.71 -7.34
C VAL A 369 -19.85 -9.62 -7.13
N TRP A 370 -21.07 -9.99 -6.77
CA TRP A 370 -22.17 -9.04 -6.64
C TRP A 370 -22.08 -8.20 -5.38
N TRP A 371 -21.54 -8.76 -4.28
CA TRP A 371 -21.21 -8.01 -3.08
C TRP A 371 -20.21 -6.91 -3.43
N GLN A 372 -19.05 -7.25 -3.99
CA GLN A 372 -18.01 -6.28 -4.35
C GLN A 372 -18.50 -5.25 -5.37
N ALA A 373 -19.28 -5.66 -6.37
CA ALA A 373 -19.82 -4.73 -7.37
C ALA A 373 -20.77 -3.70 -6.74
N ILE A 374 -21.73 -4.16 -5.92
CA ILE A 374 -22.75 -3.29 -5.33
C ILE A 374 -22.17 -2.48 -4.18
N SER A 375 -21.52 -3.14 -3.21
CA SER A 375 -20.94 -2.46 -2.06
C SER A 375 -19.81 -1.54 -2.48
N GLY A 376 -18.93 -1.98 -3.41
CA GLY A 376 -17.86 -1.17 -3.97
C GLY A 376 -18.41 0.07 -4.68
N ALA A 377 -19.43 -0.06 -5.54
CA ALA A 377 -20.04 1.11 -6.19
C ALA A 377 -20.62 2.11 -5.17
N ILE A 378 -21.32 1.62 -4.12
CA ILE A 378 -21.88 2.48 -3.06
C ILE A 378 -20.76 3.17 -2.25
N GLN A 379 -19.71 2.44 -1.90
CA GLN A 379 -18.58 2.97 -1.13
C GLN A 379 -17.83 4.03 -1.91
N VAL A 380 -17.56 3.76 -3.19
CA VAL A 380 -16.92 4.72 -4.10
C VAL A 380 -17.79 5.95 -4.26
N ALA A 381 -19.11 5.81 -4.40
CA ALA A 381 -20.04 6.94 -4.41
C ALA A 381 -19.94 7.79 -3.14
N LEU A 382 -19.97 7.15 -1.97
CA LEU A 382 -19.90 7.84 -0.69
C LEU A 382 -18.56 8.55 -0.50
N VAL A 383 -17.45 7.85 -0.72
CA VAL A 383 -16.10 8.39 -0.56
C VAL A 383 -15.88 9.54 -1.52
N ILE A 384 -16.24 9.39 -2.80
CA ILE A 384 -16.06 10.44 -3.80
C ILE A 384 -16.96 11.65 -3.49
N ALA A 385 -18.23 11.45 -3.12
CA ALA A 385 -19.13 12.54 -2.78
C ALA A 385 -18.64 13.33 -1.54
N LEU A 386 -18.22 12.63 -0.48
CA LEU A 386 -17.66 13.25 0.72
C LEU A 386 -16.36 13.99 0.40
N THR A 387 -15.46 13.35 -0.34
CA THR A 387 -14.15 13.92 -0.67
C THR A 387 -14.31 15.14 -1.58
N ALA A 388 -15.08 15.05 -2.66
CA ALA A 388 -15.29 16.17 -3.58
C ALA A 388 -16.06 17.34 -2.97
N THR A 389 -16.77 17.14 -1.86
CA THR A 389 -17.55 18.20 -1.19
C THR A 389 -16.81 18.83 -0.01
N TYR A 390 -16.17 18.03 0.84
CA TYR A 390 -15.57 18.51 2.09
C TYR A 390 -14.05 18.62 2.06
N ALA A 391 -13.36 17.78 1.28
CA ALA A 391 -11.89 17.78 1.26
C ALA A 391 -11.29 19.11 0.73
N PRO A 392 -11.82 19.75 -0.34
CA PRO A 392 -11.29 21.01 -0.87
C PRO A 392 -11.19 22.13 0.15
N SER A 393 -12.17 22.22 1.07
CA SER A 393 -12.24 23.24 2.13
C SER A 393 -11.52 22.84 3.43
N SER A 394 -10.78 21.73 3.44
CA SER A 394 -10.14 21.17 4.64
C SER A 394 -8.62 21.13 4.50
N ALA A 395 -7.93 20.73 5.57
CA ALA A 395 -6.49 20.46 5.55
C ALA A 395 -6.10 19.34 4.55
N PHE A 396 -7.07 18.56 4.05
CA PHE A 396 -6.87 17.46 3.10
C PHE A 396 -7.07 17.86 1.64
N ALA A 397 -7.18 19.15 1.32
CA ALA A 397 -7.45 19.62 -0.04
C ALA A 397 -6.50 19.02 -1.09
N LEU A 398 -5.21 18.90 -0.75
CA LEU A 398 -4.18 18.31 -1.62
C LEU A 398 -4.39 16.83 -1.95
N TYR A 399 -5.09 16.10 -1.08
CA TYR A 399 -5.37 14.68 -1.27
C TYR A 399 -6.62 14.44 -2.12
N THR A 400 -7.40 15.47 -2.44
CA THR A 400 -8.74 15.32 -3.04
C THR A 400 -8.71 14.45 -4.30
N TRP A 401 -7.89 14.79 -5.29
CA TRP A 401 -7.78 13.99 -6.53
C TRP A 401 -7.17 12.62 -6.29
N SER A 402 -6.16 12.50 -5.41
CA SER A 402 -5.54 11.22 -5.08
C SER A 402 -6.55 10.24 -4.47
N VAL A 403 -7.40 10.73 -3.56
CA VAL A 403 -8.46 9.98 -2.89
C VAL A 403 -9.56 9.60 -3.89
N ILE A 404 -9.97 10.51 -4.77
CA ILE A 404 -10.97 10.24 -5.82
C ILE A 404 -10.46 9.16 -6.78
N VAL A 405 -9.25 9.32 -7.33
CA VAL A 405 -8.69 8.35 -8.29
C VAL A 405 -8.45 7.00 -7.63
N HIS A 406 -7.94 6.97 -6.39
CA HIS A 406 -7.74 5.72 -5.67
C HIS A 406 -9.07 5.01 -5.36
N ALA A 407 -10.13 5.75 -5.00
CA ALA A 407 -11.45 5.17 -4.78
C ALA A 407 -11.99 4.49 -6.06
N LEU A 408 -11.75 5.06 -7.24
CA LEU A 408 -12.20 4.47 -8.51
C LEU A 408 -11.59 3.09 -8.81
N ILE A 409 -10.44 2.74 -8.22
CA ILE A 409 -9.82 1.40 -8.33
C ILE A 409 -10.74 0.30 -7.80
N GLN A 410 -11.60 0.62 -6.82
CA GLN A 410 -12.54 -0.33 -6.24
C GLN A 410 -13.74 -0.66 -7.13
N VAL A 411 -13.83 -0.09 -8.33
CA VAL A 411 -14.90 -0.42 -9.28
C VAL A 411 -14.36 -1.35 -10.38
N PRO A 412 -14.98 -2.52 -10.62
CA PRO A 412 -16.16 -3.08 -9.97
C PRO A 412 -15.85 -3.95 -8.74
N GLY A 413 -14.62 -3.91 -8.21
CA GLY A 413 -14.23 -4.52 -6.92
C GLY A 413 -13.96 -6.03 -6.96
N PHE A 414 -14.45 -6.72 -7.99
CA PHE A 414 -14.28 -8.17 -8.13
C PHE A 414 -13.04 -8.59 -8.95
N TYR A 415 -12.07 -7.72 -9.22
CA TYR A 415 -10.90 -8.02 -10.08
C TYR A 415 -10.12 -9.28 -9.65
N GLN A 416 -10.15 -9.60 -8.36
CA GLN A 416 -9.46 -10.75 -7.77
C GLN A 416 -10.28 -12.05 -7.80
N ILE A 417 -11.46 -12.08 -8.45
CA ILE A 417 -12.37 -13.24 -8.46
C ILE A 417 -11.69 -14.54 -8.92
N PHE A 418 -10.92 -14.49 -10.02
CA PHE A 418 -10.28 -15.67 -10.56
C PHE A 418 -9.17 -16.20 -9.66
N ARG A 419 -8.43 -15.29 -9.00
CA ARG A 419 -7.45 -15.68 -7.98
C ARG A 419 -8.12 -16.45 -6.85
N HIS A 420 -9.20 -15.90 -6.28
CA HIS A 420 -9.96 -16.56 -5.21
C HIS A 420 -10.57 -17.89 -5.65
N ALA A 421 -11.13 -17.95 -6.86
CA ALA A 421 -11.69 -19.18 -7.43
C ALA A 421 -10.60 -20.26 -7.58
N LEU A 422 -9.45 -19.92 -8.15
CA LEU A 422 -8.32 -20.84 -8.31
C LEU A 422 -7.78 -21.30 -6.96
N THR A 423 -7.69 -20.41 -5.96
CA THR A 423 -7.32 -20.80 -4.58
C THR A 423 -8.33 -21.77 -3.98
N GLY A 424 -9.64 -21.54 -4.15
CA GLY A 424 -10.69 -22.45 -3.67
C GLY A 424 -10.70 -23.81 -4.38
N PHE A 425 -10.42 -23.85 -5.68
CA PHE A 425 -10.15 -25.08 -6.43
C PHE A 425 -8.75 -25.68 -6.14
N GLN A 426 -7.98 -25.06 -5.24
CA GLN A 426 -6.62 -25.46 -4.87
C GLN A 426 -5.64 -25.54 -6.06
N ARG A 427 -5.91 -24.75 -7.11
CA ARG A 427 -5.08 -24.60 -8.31
C ARG A 427 -4.02 -23.53 -8.07
N GLN A 428 -3.11 -23.86 -7.15
CA GLN A 428 -2.28 -22.86 -6.50
C GLN A 428 -1.23 -22.25 -7.44
N ASP A 429 -0.71 -23.01 -8.40
CA ASP A 429 0.20 -22.52 -9.45
C ASP A 429 -0.37 -21.31 -10.20
N TYR A 430 -1.61 -21.37 -10.66
CA TYR A 430 -2.25 -20.25 -11.36
C TYR A 430 -2.69 -19.14 -10.42
N SER A 431 -3.16 -19.47 -9.21
CA SER A 431 -3.46 -18.42 -8.22
C SER A 431 -2.20 -17.60 -7.86
N ARG A 432 -1.03 -18.25 -7.74
CA ARG A 432 0.24 -17.58 -7.47
C ARG A 432 0.83 -16.89 -8.69
N ALA A 433 0.57 -17.40 -9.90
CA ALA A 433 0.87 -16.66 -11.12
C ALA A 433 0.10 -15.32 -11.17
N LEU A 434 -1.14 -15.27 -10.68
CA LEU A 434 -1.90 -14.02 -10.58
C LEU A 434 -1.34 -13.08 -9.50
N ASP A 435 -0.95 -13.59 -8.32
CA ASP A 435 -0.25 -12.79 -7.31
C ASP A 435 1.03 -12.14 -7.88
N LEU A 436 1.77 -12.89 -8.72
CA LEU A 436 2.95 -12.37 -9.41
C LEU A 436 2.60 -11.34 -10.48
N ALA A 437 1.53 -11.53 -11.24
CA ALA A 437 1.09 -10.57 -12.24
C ALA A 437 0.78 -9.19 -11.63
N VAL A 438 0.12 -9.16 -10.46
CA VAL A 438 -0.11 -7.92 -9.70
C VAL A 438 1.20 -7.22 -9.34
N THR A 439 2.27 -7.96 -9.09
CA THR A 439 3.59 -7.41 -8.74
C THR A 439 4.41 -7.01 -9.97
N MET A 440 4.26 -7.73 -11.09
CA MET A 440 5.06 -7.51 -12.31
C MET A 440 4.45 -6.51 -13.28
N PHE A 441 3.12 -6.47 -13.45
CA PHE A 441 2.47 -5.52 -14.35
C PHE A 441 2.76 -4.05 -14.01
N PRO A 442 2.86 -3.61 -12.73
CA PRO A 442 3.31 -2.28 -12.39
C PRO A 442 4.64 -1.91 -13.06
N LEU A 443 5.61 -2.84 -13.13
CA LEU A 443 6.93 -2.59 -13.74
C LEU A 443 6.85 -2.13 -15.20
N VAL A 444 5.75 -2.43 -15.90
CA VAL A 444 5.54 -2.11 -17.32
C VAL A 444 4.47 -1.03 -17.48
N VAL A 445 3.34 -1.15 -16.80
CA VAL A 445 2.18 -0.25 -16.94
C VAL A 445 2.46 1.12 -16.30
N GLN A 446 3.02 1.12 -15.09
CA GLN A 446 3.24 2.34 -14.32
C GLN A 446 4.22 3.31 -15.00
N PRO A 447 5.38 2.91 -15.55
CA PRO A 447 6.23 3.82 -16.32
C PRO A 447 5.51 4.50 -17.47
N ILE A 448 4.74 3.72 -18.26
CA ILE A 448 4.06 4.24 -19.44
C ILE A 448 3.00 5.26 -19.04
N VAL A 449 2.12 4.88 -18.12
CA VAL A 449 0.96 5.70 -17.74
C VAL A 449 1.39 6.92 -16.92
N VAL A 450 2.28 6.75 -15.96
CA VAL A 450 2.74 7.87 -15.10
C VAL A 450 3.52 8.89 -15.91
N THR A 451 4.42 8.47 -16.81
CA THR A 451 5.16 9.43 -17.65
C THR A 451 4.21 10.19 -18.59
N LEU A 452 3.20 9.53 -19.18
CA LEU A 452 2.20 10.21 -20.01
C LEU A 452 1.40 11.24 -19.20
N MET A 453 0.94 10.85 -18.01
CA MET A 453 0.13 11.74 -17.17
C MET A 453 0.94 12.86 -16.52
N TYR A 454 2.22 12.63 -16.20
CA TYR A 454 3.14 13.68 -15.75
C TYR A 454 3.31 14.74 -16.84
N ARG A 455 3.58 14.32 -18.09
CA ARG A 455 3.69 15.23 -19.24
C ARG A 455 2.40 16.00 -19.51
N TRP A 456 1.26 15.33 -19.39
CA TRP A 456 -0.04 16.00 -19.48
C TRP A 456 -0.20 17.04 -18.35
N GLY A 457 0.18 16.70 -17.12
CA GLY A 457 0.13 17.62 -15.97
C GLY A 457 1.04 18.83 -16.14
N THR A 458 2.25 18.66 -16.67
CA THR A 458 3.16 19.78 -16.98
C THR A 458 2.61 20.70 -18.08
N ALA A 459 1.83 20.16 -19.02
CA ALA A 459 1.17 20.95 -20.06
C ALA A 459 -0.09 21.69 -19.58
N HIS A 460 -0.61 21.34 -18.39
CA HIS A 460 -1.79 21.98 -17.78
C HIS A 460 -1.41 22.61 -16.42
N PRO A 461 -0.98 23.89 -16.41
CA PRO A 461 -0.42 24.56 -15.23
C PRO A 461 -1.29 24.55 -13.97
N ILE A 462 -2.61 24.38 -14.10
CA ILE A 462 -3.56 24.25 -12.98
C ILE A 462 -3.27 22.99 -12.14
N TYR A 463 -3.00 21.87 -12.80
CA TYR A 463 -2.76 20.59 -12.13
C TYR A 463 -1.28 20.40 -11.81
N GLY A 464 -0.39 20.78 -12.73
CA GLY A 464 1.05 20.58 -12.58
C GLY A 464 1.49 19.13 -12.76
N GLY A 465 2.81 18.94 -12.96
CA GLY A 465 3.40 17.62 -13.20
C GLY A 465 3.18 16.64 -12.05
N VAL A 466 3.28 17.12 -10.80
CA VAL A 466 3.10 16.30 -9.58
C VAL A 466 1.70 15.70 -9.49
N ASN A 467 0.64 16.49 -9.61
CA ASN A 467 -0.72 15.95 -9.57
C ASN A 467 -1.02 15.08 -10.80
N GLY A 468 -0.51 15.45 -11.99
CA GLY A 468 -0.57 14.60 -13.17
C GLY A 468 0.05 13.22 -12.91
N GLY A 469 1.23 13.19 -12.29
CA GLY A 469 1.90 11.96 -11.88
C GLY A 469 1.08 11.14 -10.88
N VAL A 470 0.47 11.76 -9.86
CA VAL A 470 -0.40 11.06 -8.89
C VAL A 470 -1.65 10.48 -9.54
N ILE A 471 -2.29 11.21 -10.46
CA ILE A 471 -3.41 10.68 -11.26
C ILE A 471 -2.92 9.48 -12.10
N GLY A 472 -1.74 9.60 -12.72
CA GLY A 472 -1.10 8.52 -13.46
C GLY A 472 -0.85 7.27 -12.62
N MET A 473 -0.44 7.42 -11.36
CA MET A 473 -0.25 6.31 -10.42
C MET A 473 -1.57 5.55 -10.19
N GLY A 474 -2.67 6.27 -10.02
CA GLY A 474 -3.97 5.65 -9.82
C GLY A 474 -4.56 5.00 -11.07
N ILE A 475 -4.39 5.61 -12.25
CA ILE A 475 -4.77 4.98 -13.53
C ILE A 475 -3.93 3.71 -13.77
N ALA A 476 -2.63 3.78 -13.51
CA ALA A 476 -1.75 2.61 -13.63
C ALA A 476 -2.19 1.47 -12.70
N ALA A 477 -2.49 1.77 -11.43
CA ALA A 477 -2.98 0.78 -10.48
C ALA A 477 -4.31 0.15 -10.93
N TYR A 478 -5.26 0.95 -11.43
CA TYR A 478 -6.51 0.44 -12.02
C TYR A 478 -6.24 -0.52 -13.19
N LEU A 479 -5.36 -0.12 -14.12
CA LEU A 479 -5.01 -0.93 -15.28
C LEU A 479 -4.31 -2.24 -14.88
N VAL A 480 -3.47 -2.22 -13.85
CA VAL A 480 -2.82 -3.43 -13.32
C VAL A 480 -3.85 -4.43 -12.79
N GLU A 481 -4.83 -3.98 -12.01
CA GLU A 481 -5.93 -4.84 -11.53
C GLU A 481 -6.75 -5.39 -12.71
N PHE A 482 -7.07 -4.55 -13.69
CA PHE A 482 -7.82 -4.96 -14.88
C PHE A 482 -7.05 -5.98 -15.74
N LEU A 483 -5.75 -5.76 -16.00
CA LEU A 483 -4.92 -6.70 -16.75
C LEU A 483 -4.74 -8.01 -16.00
N THR A 484 -4.62 -7.97 -14.67
CA THR A 484 -4.57 -9.17 -13.83
C THR A 484 -5.88 -9.94 -13.92
N PHE A 485 -7.02 -9.25 -13.91
CA PHE A 485 -8.33 -9.86 -14.12
C PHE A 485 -8.44 -10.53 -15.50
N LEU A 486 -7.95 -9.88 -16.57
CA LEU A 486 -7.95 -10.47 -17.91
C LEU A 486 -7.04 -11.71 -18.00
N LEU A 487 -5.86 -11.67 -17.37
CA LEU A 487 -4.99 -12.84 -17.26
C LEU A 487 -5.69 -13.96 -16.48
N GLY A 488 -6.37 -13.63 -15.39
CA GLY A 488 -7.15 -14.58 -14.59
C GLY A 488 -8.28 -15.22 -15.36
N TRP A 489 -9.02 -14.42 -16.14
CA TRP A 489 -10.05 -14.92 -17.06
C TRP A 489 -9.45 -15.92 -18.05
N TRP A 490 -8.33 -15.55 -18.67
CA TRP A 490 -7.65 -16.39 -19.65
C TRP A 490 -7.18 -17.71 -19.02
N LEU A 491 -6.49 -17.67 -17.87
CA LEU A 491 -6.04 -18.86 -17.14
C LEU A 491 -7.21 -19.77 -16.73
N TYR A 492 -8.29 -19.18 -16.21
CA TYR A 492 -9.47 -19.93 -15.78
C TYR A 492 -10.14 -20.67 -16.95
N ARG A 493 -10.25 -20.02 -18.11
CA ARG A 493 -10.75 -20.67 -19.35
C ARG A 493 -9.75 -21.65 -19.94
N HIS A 494 -8.45 -21.38 -19.83
CA HIS A 494 -7.40 -22.26 -20.34
C HIS A 494 -7.40 -23.63 -19.66
N ILE A 495 -7.80 -23.68 -18.38
CA ILE A 495 -8.06 -24.94 -17.67
C ILE A 495 -9.29 -25.66 -18.22
N GLY A 496 -10.25 -24.95 -18.79
CA GLY A 496 -11.53 -25.48 -19.28
C GLY A 496 -12.75 -25.10 -18.42
N TYR A 497 -12.56 -24.34 -17.34
CA TYR A 497 -13.67 -23.83 -16.53
C TYR A 497 -14.47 -22.74 -17.25
N ASN A 498 -15.76 -22.66 -16.92
CA ASN A 498 -16.68 -21.65 -17.44
C ASN A 498 -16.58 -20.34 -16.64
N ALA A 499 -15.86 -19.34 -17.15
CA ALA A 499 -15.75 -18.04 -16.47
C ALA A 499 -17.09 -17.31 -16.28
N GLY A 500 -18.04 -17.48 -17.21
CA GLY A 500 -19.31 -16.76 -17.20
C GLY A 500 -20.19 -17.11 -15.99
N ILE A 501 -20.04 -18.33 -15.46
CA ILE A 501 -20.85 -18.82 -14.33
C ILE A 501 -20.62 -18.00 -13.05
N LEU A 502 -19.43 -17.42 -12.87
CA LEU A 502 -19.07 -16.65 -11.68
C LEU A 502 -19.77 -15.28 -11.63
N PHE A 503 -20.22 -14.76 -12.77
CA PHE A 503 -20.91 -13.47 -12.87
C PHE A 503 -22.43 -13.57 -12.80
N LEU A 504 -22.96 -14.80 -12.74
CA LEU A 504 -24.39 -15.04 -12.51
C LEU A 504 -24.75 -14.79 -11.04
N ALA A 505 -26.04 -14.80 -10.70
CA ALA A 505 -26.53 -14.53 -9.36
C ALA A 505 -27.53 -15.59 -8.91
N HIS A 506 -27.08 -16.82 -8.65
CA HIS A 506 -27.91 -17.94 -8.16
C HIS A 506 -27.91 -18.08 -6.63
N PHE A 507 -27.10 -17.31 -5.91
CA PHE A 507 -26.99 -17.39 -4.46
C PHE A 507 -28.31 -17.09 -3.74
N ASP A 508 -28.56 -17.72 -2.61
CA ASP A 508 -29.75 -17.52 -1.79
C ASP A 508 -29.40 -16.82 -0.47
N TRP A 509 -30.43 -16.57 0.34
CA TRP A 509 -30.24 -15.94 1.65
C TRP A 509 -29.41 -16.80 2.60
N ASP A 510 -29.43 -18.12 2.46
CA ASP A 510 -28.58 -19.03 3.23
C ASP A 510 -27.10 -18.80 2.91
N THR A 511 -26.77 -18.71 1.62
CA THR A 511 -25.42 -18.38 1.12
C THR A 511 -24.96 -17.02 1.66
N VAL A 512 -25.83 -16.00 1.58
CA VAL A 512 -25.55 -14.64 2.10
C VAL A 512 -25.27 -14.67 3.60
N ARG A 513 -26.17 -15.26 4.38
CA ARG A 513 -26.04 -15.33 5.85
C ARG A 513 -24.78 -16.07 6.27
N THR A 514 -24.49 -17.19 5.62
CA THR A 514 -23.34 -18.04 5.92
C THR A 514 -22.04 -17.33 5.59
N SER A 515 -21.96 -16.72 4.40
CA SER A 515 -20.78 -15.94 3.97
C SER A 515 -20.52 -14.75 4.88
N ILE A 516 -21.54 -13.93 5.18
CA ILE A 516 -21.39 -12.74 6.03
C ILE A 516 -21.05 -13.13 7.47
N ARG A 517 -21.70 -14.15 8.04
CA ARG A 517 -21.39 -14.62 9.39
C ARG A 517 -19.93 -15.05 9.48
N PHE A 518 -19.43 -15.76 8.48
CA PHE A 518 -18.03 -16.16 8.44
C PHE A 518 -17.10 -14.94 8.30
N GLY A 519 -17.39 -14.09 7.33
CA GLY A 519 -16.53 -12.98 6.93
C GLY A 519 -16.45 -11.84 7.95
N VAL A 520 -17.55 -11.49 8.64
CA VAL A 520 -17.55 -10.44 9.67
C VAL A 520 -16.59 -10.75 10.81
N PHE A 521 -16.53 -12.00 11.28
CA PHE A 521 -15.56 -12.36 12.31
C PHE A 521 -14.12 -12.30 11.79
N ALA A 522 -13.89 -12.71 10.54
CA ALA A 522 -12.57 -12.58 9.94
C ALA A 522 -12.13 -11.10 9.84
N MET A 523 -13.04 -10.22 9.42
CA MET A 523 -12.85 -8.77 9.37
C MET A 523 -12.53 -8.18 10.74
N VAL A 524 -13.29 -8.54 11.79
CA VAL A 524 -13.05 -8.08 13.17
C VAL A 524 -11.66 -8.47 13.65
N GLY A 525 -11.16 -9.66 13.29
CA GLY A 525 -9.79 -10.06 13.58
C GLY A 525 -8.75 -9.11 12.97
N SER A 526 -8.91 -8.73 11.70
CA SER A 526 -8.03 -7.77 11.04
C SER A 526 -8.12 -6.37 11.65
N MET A 527 -9.32 -5.92 12.01
CA MET A 527 -9.53 -4.63 12.69
C MET A 527 -8.90 -4.60 14.09
N ALA A 528 -8.95 -5.70 14.84
CA ALA A 528 -8.33 -5.79 16.15
C ALA A 528 -6.82 -5.57 16.08
N TRP A 529 -6.16 -6.12 15.05
CA TRP A 529 -4.74 -5.87 14.80
C TRP A 529 -4.47 -4.39 14.51
N ALA A 530 -5.25 -3.77 13.62
CA ALA A 530 -5.09 -2.34 13.29
C ALA A 530 -5.33 -1.43 14.49
N ALA A 531 -6.35 -1.72 15.30
CA ALA A 531 -6.64 -0.99 16.54
C ALA A 531 -5.50 -1.14 17.57
N GLY A 532 -4.93 -2.34 17.69
CA GLY A 532 -3.76 -2.58 18.54
C GLY A 532 -2.54 -1.77 18.11
N GLN A 533 -2.24 -1.72 16.80
CA GLN A 533 -1.16 -0.87 16.27
C GLN A 533 -1.41 0.62 16.54
N ALA A 534 -2.65 1.09 16.35
CA ALA A 534 -3.00 2.49 16.62
C ALA A 534 -2.85 2.84 18.10
N ALA A 535 -3.29 1.96 19.00
CA ALA A 535 -3.12 2.14 20.44
C ALA A 535 -1.64 2.16 20.84
N GLU A 536 -0.82 1.29 20.25
CA GLU A 536 0.63 1.26 20.48
C GLU A 536 1.31 2.57 20.04
N ILE A 537 0.95 3.10 18.87
CA ILE A 537 1.47 4.40 18.40
C ILE A 537 1.09 5.51 19.40
N ALA A 538 -0.15 5.56 19.86
CA ALA A 538 -0.59 6.56 20.83
C ALA A 538 0.15 6.45 22.18
N ILE A 539 0.35 5.23 22.69
CA ILE A 539 1.05 5.00 23.96
C ILE A 539 2.53 5.35 23.85
N THR A 540 3.20 4.94 22.78
CA THR A 540 4.62 5.23 22.56
C THR A 540 4.87 6.73 22.38
N GLN A 541 4.02 7.44 21.63
CA GLN A 541 4.12 8.90 21.50
C GLN A 541 4.04 9.62 22.86
N ALA A 542 3.24 9.10 23.79
CA ALA A 542 3.05 9.71 25.11
C ALA A 542 4.12 9.34 26.15
N ARG A 543 4.71 8.13 26.07
CA ARG A 543 5.54 7.56 27.15
C ARG A 543 7.00 7.33 26.81
N LEU A 544 7.36 7.31 25.53
CA LEU A 544 8.69 6.92 25.08
C LEU A 544 9.55 8.17 24.82
N VAL A 545 10.74 8.18 25.43
CA VAL A 545 11.69 9.29 25.25
C VAL A 545 12.27 9.22 23.85
N ASN A 546 12.36 10.36 23.14
CA ASN A 546 12.88 10.42 21.77
C ASN A 546 12.14 9.49 20.79
N TYR A 547 10.81 9.51 20.86
CA TYR A 547 9.96 8.60 20.09
C TYR A 547 10.15 8.71 18.58
N ALA A 548 10.45 9.89 18.04
CA ALA A 548 10.64 10.06 16.60
C ALA A 548 11.84 9.25 16.07
N GLU A 549 13.00 9.35 16.74
CA GLU A 549 14.21 8.61 16.34
C GLU A 549 14.05 7.10 16.56
N ILE A 550 13.40 6.70 17.65
CA ILE A 550 13.14 5.29 17.94
C ILE A 550 12.17 4.70 16.91
N TRP A 551 11.11 5.40 16.53
CA TRP A 551 10.19 4.93 15.48
C TRP A 551 10.88 4.86 14.12
N GLY A 552 11.80 5.79 13.80
CA GLY A 552 12.63 5.70 12.59
C GLY A 552 13.48 4.43 12.57
N ASN A 553 14.18 4.14 13.67
CA ASN A 553 15.00 2.94 13.82
C ASN A 553 14.15 1.65 13.87
N TRP A 554 13.02 1.69 14.56
CA TRP A 554 12.08 0.58 14.64
C TRP A 554 11.49 0.24 13.27
N GLY A 555 11.04 1.25 12.51
CA GLY A 555 10.52 1.08 11.16
C GLY A 555 11.55 0.45 10.22
N MET A 556 12.81 0.90 10.30
CA MET A 556 13.90 0.31 9.52
C MET A 556 14.11 -1.17 9.86
N ALA A 557 14.17 -1.53 11.14
CA ALA A 557 14.33 -2.93 11.57
C ALA A 557 13.09 -3.80 11.24
N GLN A 558 11.88 -3.25 11.38
CA GLN A 558 10.62 -3.95 11.12
C GLN A 558 10.46 -4.33 9.65
N ASN A 559 11.00 -3.56 8.71
CA ASN A 559 10.93 -3.87 7.27
C ASN A 559 11.51 -5.25 6.94
N PHE A 560 12.55 -5.68 7.65
CA PHE A 560 13.14 -7.01 7.47
C PHE A 560 12.21 -8.14 7.94
N ILE A 561 11.36 -7.87 8.93
CA ILE A 561 10.45 -8.87 9.49
C ILE A 561 9.32 -9.21 8.53
N PHE A 562 9.01 -8.33 7.57
CA PHE A 562 8.06 -8.65 6.51
C PHE A 562 8.52 -9.81 5.61
N ALA A 563 9.83 -10.16 5.60
CA ALA A 563 10.31 -11.34 4.90
C ALA A 563 9.64 -12.65 5.37
N PHE A 564 9.25 -12.73 6.66
CA PHE A 564 8.56 -13.90 7.21
C PHE A 564 7.16 -14.11 6.61
N ASN A 565 6.54 -13.07 6.04
CA ASN A 565 5.21 -13.18 5.43
C ASN A 565 5.18 -14.12 4.22
N ILE A 566 6.33 -14.54 3.68
CA ILE A 566 6.39 -15.56 2.63
C ILE A 566 5.69 -16.87 3.06
N VAL A 567 5.70 -17.19 4.36
CA VAL A 567 5.03 -18.37 4.91
C VAL A 567 3.51 -18.26 4.83
N ALA A 568 2.95 -17.04 4.86
CA ALA A 568 1.52 -16.83 4.73
C ALA A 568 0.97 -17.37 3.39
N ILE A 569 1.76 -17.31 2.32
CA ILE A 569 1.40 -17.85 1.00
C ILE A 569 1.08 -19.35 1.09
N LEU A 570 1.91 -20.12 1.79
CA LEU A 570 1.69 -21.55 2.01
C LEU A 570 0.44 -21.80 2.87
N PHE A 571 0.30 -21.02 3.93
CA PHE A 571 -0.76 -21.18 4.92
C PHE A 571 -2.14 -20.84 4.35
N ASP A 572 -2.25 -19.78 3.54
CA ASP A 572 -3.48 -19.43 2.81
C ASP A 572 -3.89 -20.53 1.83
N GLY A 573 -2.92 -21.14 1.14
CA GLY A 573 -3.20 -22.29 0.27
C GLY A 573 -3.65 -23.53 1.04
N THR A 574 -3.10 -23.73 2.24
CA THR A 574 -3.44 -24.90 3.08
C THR A 574 -4.78 -24.72 3.80
N MET A 575 -5.22 -23.49 4.08
CA MET A 575 -6.55 -23.22 4.63
C MET A 575 -7.66 -23.87 3.79
N ALA A 576 -7.57 -23.74 2.46
CA ALA A 576 -8.53 -24.37 1.54
C ALA A 576 -8.52 -25.91 1.65
N ALA A 577 -7.34 -26.52 1.79
CA ALA A 577 -7.17 -27.97 1.96
C ALA A 577 -7.68 -28.46 3.34
N VAL A 578 -7.48 -27.68 4.40
CA VAL A 578 -8.05 -27.96 5.73
C VAL A 578 -9.58 -27.91 5.68
N SER A 579 -10.16 -26.91 5.01
CA SER A 579 -11.61 -26.81 4.82
C SER A 579 -12.18 -28.03 4.08
N GLU A 580 -11.54 -28.46 3.00
CA GLU A 580 -11.91 -29.67 2.22
C GLU A 580 -11.90 -30.94 3.10
N ALA A 581 -10.83 -31.12 3.89
CA ALA A 581 -10.68 -32.31 4.75
C ALA A 581 -11.66 -32.33 5.94
N VAL A 582 -11.80 -31.20 6.65
CA VAL A 582 -12.63 -31.11 7.86
C VAL A 582 -14.11 -31.26 7.54
N SER A 583 -14.59 -30.61 6.48
CA SER A 583 -15.99 -30.68 6.05
C SER A 583 -16.40 -32.09 5.61
N SER A 584 -15.44 -32.85 5.05
CA SER A 584 -15.63 -34.25 4.62
C SER A 584 -15.34 -35.28 5.73
N GLY A 585 -15.17 -34.83 6.98
CA GLY A 585 -14.94 -35.71 8.13
C GLY A 585 -13.54 -36.36 8.20
N LYS A 586 -12.61 -36.00 7.32
CA LYS A 586 -11.24 -36.54 7.23
C LYS A 586 -10.31 -35.87 8.25
N ARG A 587 -10.45 -36.27 9.51
CA ARG A 587 -9.76 -35.62 10.64
C ARG A 587 -8.25 -35.88 10.64
N LEU A 588 -7.78 -37.07 10.27
CA LEU A 588 -6.33 -37.36 10.26
C LEU A 588 -5.62 -36.60 9.13
N LEU A 589 -6.30 -36.40 8.00
CA LEU A 589 -5.82 -35.56 6.91
C LEU A 589 -5.70 -34.10 7.33
N ALA A 590 -6.71 -33.55 8.02
CA ALA A 590 -6.64 -32.20 8.57
C ALA A 590 -5.51 -32.06 9.60
N GLN A 591 -5.27 -33.09 10.42
CA GLN A 591 -4.11 -33.16 11.33
C GLN A 591 -2.79 -33.14 10.57
N TYR A 592 -2.69 -33.91 9.49
CA TYR A 592 -1.50 -33.94 8.65
C TYR A 592 -1.21 -32.58 8.00
N TYR A 593 -2.24 -31.89 7.48
CA TYR A 593 -2.08 -30.53 6.96
C TYR A 593 -1.58 -29.56 8.03
N SER A 594 -2.12 -29.58 9.25
CA SER A 594 -1.60 -28.75 10.34
C SER A 594 -0.15 -29.10 10.71
N ALA A 595 0.21 -30.38 10.74
CA ALA A 595 1.58 -30.82 11.01
C ALA A 595 2.56 -30.35 9.93
N MET A 596 2.15 -30.40 8.66
CA MET A 596 2.94 -29.89 7.54
C MET A 596 3.08 -28.37 7.56
N MET A 597 2.05 -27.63 7.98
CA MET A 597 2.15 -26.19 8.21
C MET A 597 3.15 -25.86 9.32
N TYR A 598 3.15 -26.58 10.45
CA TYR A 598 4.16 -26.39 11.49
C TYR A 598 5.58 -26.72 10.99
N LYS A 599 5.75 -27.82 10.25
CA LYS A 599 7.04 -28.23 9.67
C LYS A 599 7.61 -27.15 8.74
N TRP A 600 6.85 -26.78 7.71
CA TRP A 600 7.30 -25.81 6.71
C TRP A 600 7.40 -24.39 7.28
N GLY A 601 6.50 -24.03 8.21
CA GLY A 601 6.57 -22.77 8.95
C GLY A 601 7.87 -22.68 9.75
N GLY A 602 8.19 -23.71 10.55
CA GLY A 602 9.43 -23.78 11.31
C GLY A 602 10.68 -23.77 10.43
N LEU A 603 10.68 -24.53 9.33
CA LEU A 603 11.76 -24.56 8.34
C LEU A 603 12.03 -23.15 7.76
N MET A 604 11.00 -22.49 7.25
CA MET A 604 11.16 -21.18 6.62
C MET A 604 11.48 -20.09 7.64
N SER A 605 10.85 -20.12 8.82
CA SER A 605 11.13 -19.18 9.90
C SER A 605 12.55 -19.32 10.44
N ALA A 606 13.06 -20.54 10.59
CA ALA A 606 14.44 -20.74 11.04
C ALA A 606 15.46 -20.32 9.97
N PHE A 607 15.20 -20.57 8.69
CA PHE A 607 16.02 -20.07 7.58
C PHE A 607 16.10 -18.53 7.58
N LEU A 608 14.94 -17.86 7.55
CA LEU A 608 14.89 -16.39 7.53
C LEU A 608 15.49 -15.80 8.80
N GLY A 609 15.26 -16.42 9.96
CA GLY A 609 15.90 -16.05 11.22
C GLY A 609 17.43 -16.12 11.14
N ALA A 610 17.99 -17.21 10.61
CA ALA A 610 19.44 -17.37 10.45
C ALA A 610 20.04 -16.29 9.52
N VAL A 611 19.39 -16.03 8.38
CA VAL A 611 19.83 -15.01 7.42
C VAL A 611 19.80 -13.63 8.05
N LEU A 612 18.69 -13.24 8.67
CA LEU A 612 18.52 -11.91 9.24
C LEU A 612 19.44 -11.68 10.45
N LEU A 613 19.69 -12.70 11.27
CA LEU A 613 20.67 -12.60 12.37
C LEU A 613 22.11 -12.46 11.84
N ALA A 614 22.47 -13.14 10.75
CA ALA A 614 23.83 -13.11 10.20
C ALA A 614 24.12 -11.85 9.35
N VAL A 615 23.11 -11.33 8.65
CA VAL A 615 23.26 -10.30 7.62
C VAL A 615 22.58 -8.98 8.01
N GLY A 616 21.46 -9.02 8.73
CA GLY A 616 20.60 -7.85 8.99
C GLY A 616 21.35 -6.65 9.59
N PRO A 617 22.07 -6.80 10.72
CA PRO A 617 22.82 -5.69 11.31
C PRO A 617 23.88 -5.09 10.36
N LYS A 618 24.65 -5.95 9.67
CA LYS A 618 25.70 -5.55 8.73
C LYS A 618 25.12 -4.79 7.53
N PHE A 619 23.97 -5.26 7.03
CA PHE A 619 23.27 -4.60 5.95
C PHE A 619 22.76 -3.22 6.36
N ILE A 620 22.13 -3.08 7.53
CA ILE A 620 21.63 -1.80 8.02
C ILE A 620 22.78 -0.80 8.15
N LEU A 621 23.85 -1.17 8.84
CA LEU A 621 25.00 -0.28 9.06
C LEU A 621 25.63 0.17 7.74
N GLY A 622 25.97 -0.77 6.84
CA GLY A 622 26.65 -0.42 5.59
C GLY A 622 25.74 0.23 4.53
N ALA A 623 24.42 0.03 4.58
CA ALA A 623 23.49 0.61 3.60
C ALA A 623 22.88 1.95 4.06
N THR A 624 22.75 2.19 5.36
CA THR A 624 22.01 3.35 5.90
C THR A 624 22.83 4.26 6.81
N GLY A 625 24.04 3.84 7.23
CA GLY A 625 24.97 4.65 8.01
C GLY A 625 24.74 4.58 9.53
N ILE A 626 25.59 5.32 10.26
CA ILE A 626 25.67 5.26 11.74
C ILE A 626 24.41 5.76 12.45
N GLU A 627 23.61 6.60 11.80
CA GLU A 627 22.34 7.11 12.36
C GLU A 627 21.31 6.00 12.65
N PHE A 628 21.44 4.85 11.98
CA PHE A 628 20.58 3.68 12.14
C PHE A 628 21.22 2.55 12.96
N GLU A 629 22.26 2.85 13.74
CA GLU A 629 22.93 1.85 14.59
C GLU A 629 21.94 1.17 15.56
N ARG A 630 20.96 1.91 16.09
CA ARG A 630 19.91 1.34 16.95
C ARG A 630 19.04 0.34 16.19
N ALA A 631 18.72 0.58 14.92
CA ALA A 631 17.98 -0.37 14.10
C ALA A 631 18.76 -1.69 13.92
N ALA A 632 20.09 -1.62 13.78
CA ALA A 632 20.96 -2.80 13.71
C ALA A 632 20.98 -3.61 15.03
N VAL A 633 20.67 -2.98 16.17
CA VAL A 633 20.43 -3.67 17.44
C VAL A 633 19.02 -4.23 17.52
N TYR A 634 18.00 -3.48 17.11
CA TYR A 634 16.58 -3.87 17.19
C TYR A 634 16.22 -5.05 16.27
N ILE A 635 16.86 -5.15 15.11
CA ILE A 635 16.61 -6.24 14.17
C ILE A 635 16.89 -7.62 14.78
N LEU A 636 17.83 -7.74 15.74
CA LEU A 636 18.17 -9.02 16.36
C LEU A 636 16.98 -9.64 17.13
N PRO A 637 16.42 -9.00 18.18
CA PRO A 637 15.26 -9.53 18.87
C PRO A 637 14.01 -9.55 17.98
N LEU A 638 13.87 -8.63 17.02
CA LEU A 638 12.74 -8.64 16.08
C LEU A 638 12.81 -9.83 15.11
N ALA A 639 14.00 -10.25 14.66
CA ALA A 639 14.18 -11.44 13.83
C ALA A 639 13.81 -12.71 14.60
N VAL A 640 14.15 -12.78 15.90
CA VAL A 640 13.71 -13.86 16.79
C VAL A 640 12.18 -13.84 16.94
N TRP A 641 11.58 -12.67 17.18
CA TRP A 641 10.13 -12.52 17.22
C TRP A 641 9.48 -12.98 15.91
N GLY A 642 10.01 -12.56 14.76
CA GLY A 642 9.61 -12.99 13.41
C GLY A 642 9.64 -14.51 13.24
N ALA A 643 10.72 -15.15 13.68
CA ALA A 643 10.86 -16.61 13.60
C ALA A 643 9.85 -17.38 14.48
N LEU A 644 9.30 -16.74 15.52
CA LEU A 644 8.30 -17.33 16.42
C LEU A 644 6.85 -17.11 15.98
N GLN A 645 6.59 -16.41 14.87
CA GLN A 645 5.22 -16.09 14.43
C GLN A 645 4.47 -17.26 13.80
N TYR A 646 5.18 -18.22 13.18
CA TYR A 646 4.52 -19.25 12.37
C TYR A 646 3.43 -20.05 13.13
N PRO A 647 3.57 -20.44 14.42
CA PRO A 647 2.52 -21.22 15.09
C PRO A 647 1.20 -20.43 15.25
N SER A 648 1.30 -19.12 15.47
CA SER A 648 0.17 -18.20 15.55
C SER A 648 -0.61 -18.20 14.22
N TRP A 649 0.10 -18.13 13.09
CA TRP A 649 -0.54 -18.15 11.78
C TRP A 649 -1.09 -19.53 11.40
N VAL A 650 -0.43 -20.62 11.81
CA VAL A 650 -1.01 -21.98 11.66
C VAL A 650 -2.36 -22.04 12.36
N SER A 651 -2.43 -21.54 13.60
CA SER A 651 -3.69 -21.49 14.34
C SER A 651 -4.77 -20.71 13.60
N ASP A 652 -4.44 -19.53 13.09
CA ASP A 652 -5.40 -18.65 12.45
C ASP A 652 -6.03 -19.32 11.22
N GLN A 653 -5.23 -20.02 10.40
CA GLN A 653 -5.74 -20.75 9.24
C GLN A 653 -6.45 -22.05 9.60
N VAL A 654 -6.04 -22.76 10.65
CA VAL A 654 -6.78 -23.92 11.18
C VAL A 654 -8.16 -23.51 11.65
N ALA A 655 -8.28 -22.39 12.37
CA ALA A 655 -9.56 -21.86 12.81
C ALA A 655 -10.46 -21.45 11.63
N LEU A 656 -9.90 -20.81 10.59
CA LEU A 656 -10.63 -20.46 9.38
C LEU A 656 -11.10 -21.70 8.59
N GLY A 657 -10.19 -22.65 8.34
CA GLY A 657 -10.50 -23.89 7.63
C GLY A 657 -11.52 -24.76 8.37
N ALA A 658 -11.54 -24.72 9.70
CA ALA A 658 -12.52 -25.45 10.53
C ALA A 658 -13.85 -24.71 10.74
N ASP A 659 -14.16 -23.69 9.93
CA ASP A 659 -15.40 -22.88 10.00
C ASP A 659 -15.58 -22.11 11.33
N LYS A 660 -14.47 -21.70 11.96
CA LYS A 660 -14.46 -20.98 13.25
C LYS A 660 -13.72 -19.64 13.17
N PRO A 661 -14.14 -18.70 12.30
CA PRO A 661 -13.48 -17.41 12.13
C PRO A 661 -13.53 -16.55 13.41
N TRP A 662 -14.55 -16.73 14.25
CA TRP A 662 -14.66 -16.08 15.56
C TRP A 662 -13.52 -16.47 16.51
N LEU A 663 -12.98 -17.68 16.36
CA LEU A 663 -11.86 -18.14 17.17
C LEU A 663 -10.57 -17.40 16.78
N LYS A 664 -10.30 -17.25 15.47
CA LYS A 664 -9.21 -16.38 14.98
C LYS A 664 -9.36 -14.96 15.52
N ALA A 665 -10.56 -14.37 15.39
CA ALA A 665 -10.83 -13.03 15.87
C ALA A 665 -10.54 -12.85 17.37
N LEU A 666 -11.00 -13.81 18.18
CA LEU A 666 -10.76 -13.82 19.62
C LEU A 666 -9.29 -13.96 19.98
N MET A 667 -8.56 -14.85 19.29
CA MET A 667 -7.12 -15.07 19.54
C MET A 667 -6.29 -13.85 19.15
N VAL A 668 -6.58 -13.23 18.00
CA VAL A 668 -5.92 -11.99 17.58
C VAL A 668 -6.26 -10.87 18.56
N PHE A 669 -7.53 -10.67 18.90
CA PHE A 669 -7.92 -9.64 19.86
C PHE A 669 -7.23 -9.83 21.23
N GLY A 670 -7.18 -11.05 21.75
CA GLY A 670 -6.51 -11.37 23.00
C GLY A 670 -5.00 -11.07 22.96
N GLU A 671 -4.33 -11.42 21.86
CA GLU A 671 -2.92 -11.06 21.63
C GLU A 671 -2.73 -9.53 21.65
N GLN A 672 -3.59 -8.80 20.95
CA GLN A 672 -3.51 -7.34 20.85
C GLN A 672 -3.75 -6.65 22.19
N VAL A 673 -4.75 -7.08 22.96
CA VAL A 673 -5.03 -6.56 24.31
C VAL A 673 -3.84 -6.82 25.23
N LEU A 674 -3.33 -8.05 25.26
CA LEU A 674 -2.18 -8.40 26.09
C LEU A 674 -0.95 -7.56 25.71
N ARG A 675 -0.70 -7.39 24.41
CA ARG A 675 0.40 -6.55 23.91
C ARG A 675 0.24 -5.10 24.35
N VAL A 676 -0.91 -4.47 24.12
CA VAL A 676 -1.16 -3.06 24.49
C VAL A 676 -1.05 -2.84 26.00
N VAL A 677 -1.57 -3.76 26.82
CA VAL A 677 -1.45 -3.70 28.28
C VAL A 677 0.02 -3.80 28.71
N LEU A 678 0.77 -4.75 28.16
CA LEU A 678 2.20 -4.89 28.47
C LEU A 678 3.01 -3.68 28.00
N VAL A 679 2.73 -3.15 26.82
CA VAL A 679 3.36 -1.93 26.30
C VAL A 679 3.08 -0.76 27.26
N PHE A 680 1.84 -0.58 27.68
CA PHE A 680 1.45 0.47 28.63
C PHE A 680 2.22 0.36 29.96
N LEU A 681 2.35 -0.85 30.51
CA LEU A 681 3.00 -1.10 31.81
C LEU A 681 4.54 -1.08 31.74
N LEU A 682 5.13 -1.61 30.67
CA LEU A 682 6.59 -1.82 30.58
C LEU A 682 7.32 -0.61 29.99
N LEU A 683 6.67 0.19 29.13
CA LEU A 683 7.33 1.31 28.45
C LEU A 683 7.95 2.32 29.42
N GLU A 684 7.22 2.66 30.48
CA GLU A 684 7.64 3.69 31.44
C GLU A 684 8.99 3.35 32.07
N ARG A 685 9.20 2.06 32.40
CA ARG A 685 10.41 1.59 33.08
C ARG A 685 11.49 1.08 32.13
N PHE A 686 11.12 0.39 31.06
CA PHE A 686 12.04 -0.36 30.19
C PHE A 686 12.17 0.21 28.78
N GLN A 687 11.47 1.30 28.46
CA GLN A 687 11.52 1.98 27.17
C GLN A 687 11.36 0.98 26.00
N VAL A 688 12.17 1.07 24.94
CA VAL A 688 12.09 0.19 23.75
C VAL A 688 12.21 -1.29 24.11
N THR A 689 13.03 -1.64 25.10
CA THR A 689 13.16 -3.03 25.56
C THR A 689 11.82 -3.56 26.11
N GLY A 690 11.05 -2.70 26.79
CA GLY A 690 9.69 -3.01 27.23
C GLY A 690 8.74 -3.31 26.07
N LEU A 691 8.87 -2.57 24.96
CA LEU A 691 8.11 -2.82 23.73
C LEU A 691 8.46 -4.20 23.14
N ILE A 692 9.74 -4.52 22.99
CA ILE A 692 10.21 -5.82 22.48
C ILE A 692 9.69 -6.98 23.35
N ILE A 693 9.78 -6.83 24.68
CA ILE A 693 9.28 -7.83 25.64
C ILE A 693 7.77 -8.02 25.47
N ALA A 694 7.00 -6.94 25.33
CA ALA A 694 5.56 -7.00 25.13
C ALA A 694 5.20 -7.78 23.85
N TYR A 695 5.89 -7.54 22.74
CA TYR A 695 5.71 -8.28 21.49
C TYR A 695 6.00 -9.78 21.64
N LEU A 696 7.11 -10.13 22.29
CA LEU A 696 7.48 -11.52 22.53
C LEU A 696 6.48 -12.24 23.44
N ILE A 697 6.10 -11.64 24.57
CA ILE A 697 5.18 -12.26 25.53
C ILE A 697 3.80 -12.43 24.90
N ALA A 698 3.26 -11.40 24.24
CA ALA A 698 1.93 -11.46 23.66
C ALA A 698 1.83 -12.54 22.58
N LEU A 699 2.79 -12.58 21.65
CA LEU A 699 2.82 -13.58 20.58
C LEU A 699 2.98 -15.00 21.13
N ASN A 700 3.92 -15.23 22.05
CA ASN A 700 4.14 -16.57 22.60
C ASN A 700 2.94 -17.04 23.44
N SER A 701 2.28 -16.13 24.14
CA SER A 701 1.03 -16.44 24.85
C SER A 701 -0.04 -16.90 23.86
N LYS A 702 -0.21 -16.20 22.72
CA LYS A 702 -1.11 -16.66 21.65
C LYS A 702 -0.67 -18.02 21.12
N ASN A 703 0.60 -18.23 20.77
CA ASN A 703 1.10 -19.51 20.24
C ASN A 703 0.69 -20.71 21.12
N ILE A 704 0.88 -20.59 22.44
CA ILE A 704 0.55 -21.65 23.40
C ILE A 704 -0.96 -21.82 23.51
N VAL A 705 -1.69 -20.74 23.78
CA VAL A 705 -3.14 -20.78 24.00
C VAL A 705 -3.88 -21.28 22.75
N ALA A 706 -3.49 -20.78 21.59
CA ALA A 706 -4.07 -21.13 20.30
C ALA A 706 -3.88 -22.62 19.96
N TYR A 707 -2.72 -23.20 20.26
CA TYR A 707 -2.49 -24.63 20.06
C TYR A 707 -3.49 -25.49 20.84
N PHE A 708 -3.66 -25.22 22.14
CA PHE A 708 -4.58 -25.97 22.99
C PHE A 708 -6.05 -25.72 22.63
N ILE A 709 -6.42 -24.48 22.32
CA ILE A 709 -7.80 -24.16 21.94
C ILE A 709 -8.16 -24.81 20.60
N ASN A 710 -7.28 -24.75 19.59
CA ASN A 710 -7.53 -25.43 18.32
C ASN A 710 -7.55 -26.96 18.46
N HIS A 711 -6.70 -27.52 19.33
CA HIS A 711 -6.71 -28.96 19.61
C HIS A 711 -8.08 -29.41 20.15
N ARG A 712 -8.70 -28.60 21.01
CA ARG A 712 -9.99 -28.92 21.63
C ARG A 712 -11.19 -28.55 20.76
N LEU A 713 -11.15 -27.38 20.13
CA LEU A 713 -12.31 -26.83 19.42
C LEU A 713 -12.30 -27.18 17.93
N CYS A 714 -11.17 -27.22 17.23
CA CYS A 714 -11.14 -27.51 15.79
C CYS A 714 -10.98 -29.01 15.54
N TYR A 715 -9.78 -29.52 15.76
CA TYR A 715 -9.44 -30.95 15.71
C TYR A 715 -8.11 -31.18 16.43
N PRO A 716 -7.85 -32.40 16.95
CA PRO A 716 -6.66 -32.69 17.74
C PRO A 716 -5.37 -32.36 16.98
N GLN A 717 -4.65 -31.30 17.38
CA GLN A 717 -3.40 -30.91 16.74
C GLN A 717 -2.27 -31.89 17.08
N LYS A 718 -1.36 -32.13 16.13
CA LYS A 718 -0.11 -32.88 16.38
C LYS A 718 1.10 -32.03 15.98
N PHE A 719 2.00 -31.83 16.93
CA PHE A 719 3.23 -31.07 16.73
C PHE A 719 4.44 -32.00 16.74
N TYR A 720 5.08 -32.15 15.60
CA TYR A 720 6.30 -32.97 15.45
C TYR A 720 7.52 -32.11 15.75
N ALA A 721 7.89 -32.01 17.03
CA ALA A 721 8.90 -31.09 17.52
C ALA A 721 10.27 -31.23 16.83
N TRP A 722 10.68 -32.45 16.46
CA TRP A 722 11.94 -32.64 15.74
C TRP A 722 11.94 -31.95 14.38
N GLN A 723 10.99 -32.29 13.51
CA GLN A 723 10.93 -31.72 12.16
C GLN A 723 10.49 -30.24 12.15
N SER A 724 9.71 -29.79 13.15
CA SER A 724 9.12 -28.44 13.15
C SER A 724 9.91 -27.41 13.97
N LEU A 725 10.81 -27.84 14.86
CA LEU A 725 11.55 -26.95 15.75
C LEU A 725 13.04 -27.30 15.84
N PHE A 726 13.39 -28.52 16.27
CA PHE A 726 14.79 -28.86 16.54
C PHE A 726 15.66 -28.97 15.28
N ALA A 727 15.22 -29.71 14.26
CA ALA A 727 15.96 -29.81 12.99
C ALA A 727 16.07 -28.46 12.27
N PRO A 728 15.02 -27.62 12.18
CA PRO A 728 15.14 -26.26 11.67
C PRO A 728 16.15 -25.40 12.44
N LEU A 729 16.17 -25.46 13.79
CA LEU A 729 17.10 -24.69 14.62
C LEU A 729 18.55 -25.14 14.47
N LEU A 730 18.79 -26.47 14.39
CA LEU A 730 20.13 -27.01 14.14
C LEU A 730 20.65 -26.59 12.77
N ALA A 731 19.79 -26.69 11.75
CA ALA A 731 20.12 -26.24 10.40
C ALA A 731 20.38 -24.72 10.34
N ALA A 732 19.55 -23.93 11.02
CA ALA A 732 19.69 -22.48 11.12
C ALA A 732 20.98 -22.08 11.82
N THR A 733 21.37 -22.80 12.87
CA THR A 733 22.63 -22.55 13.59
C THR A 733 23.83 -22.83 12.68
N ALA A 734 23.86 -23.99 12.02
CA ALA A 734 24.93 -24.32 11.07
C ALA A 734 25.01 -23.31 9.91
N HIS A 735 23.85 -22.94 9.37
CA HIS A 735 23.72 -21.97 8.29
C HIS A 735 24.14 -20.55 8.71
N TYR A 736 23.74 -20.10 9.90
CA TYR A 736 24.19 -18.83 10.49
C TYR A 736 25.72 -18.80 10.62
N LEU A 737 26.35 -19.87 11.08
CA LEU A 737 27.81 -19.94 11.20
C LEU A 737 28.50 -19.83 9.83
N VAL A 738 27.98 -20.52 8.81
CA VAL A 738 28.47 -20.43 7.43
C VAL A 738 28.32 -19.01 6.89
N LEU A 739 27.14 -18.40 7.04
CA LEU A 739 26.90 -17.04 6.58
C LEU A 739 27.78 -16.03 7.32
N ASN A 740 27.91 -16.14 8.64
CA ASN A 740 28.74 -15.24 9.41
C ASN A 740 30.22 -15.35 9.02
N PHE A 741 30.71 -16.58 8.77
CA PHE A 741 32.05 -16.81 8.23
C PHE A 741 32.23 -16.11 6.88
N ILE A 742 31.35 -16.37 5.90
CA ILE A 742 31.39 -15.74 4.57
C ILE A 742 31.35 -14.20 4.68
N ASN A 743 30.45 -13.67 5.51
CA ASN A 743 30.27 -12.23 5.69
C ASN A 743 31.52 -11.56 6.25
N THR A 744 32.33 -12.27 7.04
CA THR A 744 33.59 -11.73 7.60
C THR A 744 34.63 -11.45 6.52
N PHE A 745 34.59 -12.15 5.38
CA PHE A 745 35.50 -11.92 4.27
C PHE A 745 34.97 -10.91 3.24
N ILE A 746 33.65 -10.84 3.07
CA ILE A 746 33.03 -10.04 2.02
C ILE A 746 32.72 -8.61 2.49
N TRP A 747 32.16 -8.45 3.69
CA TRP A 747 31.61 -7.18 4.14
C TRP A 747 32.70 -6.19 4.56
N ARG A 748 32.63 -4.96 4.04
CA ARG A 748 33.60 -3.89 4.30
C ARG A 748 32.96 -2.59 4.79
N ASP A 749 31.79 -2.70 5.42
CA ASP A 749 31.01 -1.56 5.95
C ASP A 749 30.61 -0.55 4.86
N ASP A 750 30.39 -1.04 3.64
CA ASP A 750 29.93 -0.24 2.50
C ASP A 750 28.65 -0.80 1.89
N GLN A 751 27.97 0.03 1.11
CA GLN A 751 26.68 -0.29 0.52
C GLN A 751 26.74 -1.48 -0.45
N VAL A 752 27.80 -1.60 -1.25
CA VAL A 752 27.93 -2.65 -2.27
C VAL A 752 28.13 -4.00 -1.61
N THR A 753 29.06 -4.09 -0.65
CA THR A 753 29.28 -5.34 0.06
C THR A 753 28.09 -5.73 0.92
N SER A 754 27.33 -4.75 1.46
CA SER A 754 26.06 -4.97 2.17
C SER A 754 24.99 -5.60 1.28
N ILE A 755 24.75 -5.05 0.08
CA ILE A 755 23.82 -5.63 -0.89
C ILE A 755 24.24 -7.05 -1.30
N LEU A 756 25.54 -7.26 -1.51
CA LEU A 756 26.09 -8.56 -1.90
C LEU A 756 25.88 -9.63 -0.83
N ILE A 757 26.16 -9.35 0.45
CA ILE A 757 25.94 -10.34 1.53
C ILE A 757 24.45 -10.65 1.74
N PHE A 758 23.56 -9.68 1.49
CA PHE A 758 22.12 -9.89 1.56
C PHE A 758 21.63 -10.78 0.42
N PHE A 759 22.10 -10.54 -0.80
CA PHE A 759 21.84 -11.39 -1.94
C PHE A 759 22.33 -12.82 -1.71
N ILE A 760 23.57 -12.99 -1.24
CA ILE A 760 24.14 -14.30 -0.89
C ILE A 760 23.32 -14.97 0.20
N GLY A 761 22.93 -14.21 1.22
CA GLY A 761 22.10 -14.68 2.33
C GLY A 761 20.76 -15.24 1.88
N ILE A 762 20.12 -14.71 0.85
CA ILE A 762 18.78 -15.17 0.44
C ILE A 762 18.82 -16.22 -0.67
N LEU A 763 19.52 -15.96 -1.78
CA LEU A 763 19.42 -16.80 -2.99
C LEU A 763 20.30 -18.06 -2.92
N PRO A 764 21.65 -17.96 -2.99
CA PRO A 764 22.50 -19.14 -3.08
C PRO A 764 22.60 -19.88 -1.75
N SER A 765 22.34 -19.23 -0.60
CA SER A 765 22.44 -19.89 0.69
C SER A 765 21.23 -20.75 1.05
N PHE A 766 20.06 -20.56 0.40
CA PHE A 766 18.86 -21.30 0.74
C PHE A 766 18.97 -22.81 0.46
N PRO A 767 19.50 -23.27 -0.70
CA PRO A 767 19.85 -24.68 -0.89
C PRO A 767 20.82 -25.21 0.18
N VAL A 768 21.78 -24.39 0.64
CA VAL A 768 22.73 -24.79 1.69
C VAL A 768 22.01 -25.02 3.02
N TYR A 769 21.07 -24.14 3.38
CA TYR A 769 20.20 -24.33 4.54
C TYR A 769 19.38 -25.63 4.43
N LEU A 770 18.76 -25.88 3.28
CA LEU A 770 17.96 -27.09 3.02
C LEU A 770 18.79 -28.37 3.11
N PHE A 771 20.05 -28.32 2.67
CA PHE A 771 21.01 -29.40 2.87
C PHE A 771 21.25 -29.68 4.37
N PHE A 772 21.51 -28.64 5.19
CA PHE A 772 21.66 -28.82 6.63
C PHE A 772 20.39 -29.30 7.32
N TYR A 773 19.23 -28.85 6.85
CA TYR A 773 17.93 -29.32 7.35
C TYR A 773 17.73 -30.83 7.07
N GLY A 774 18.11 -31.31 5.88
CA GLY A 774 18.15 -32.74 5.59
C GLY A 774 19.17 -33.48 6.44
N LEU A 775 20.37 -32.91 6.63
CA LEU A 775 21.43 -33.50 7.46
C LEU A 775 21.01 -33.66 8.93
N ALA A 776 20.22 -32.72 9.46
CA ALA A 776 19.67 -32.76 10.81
C ALA A 776 18.48 -33.74 10.99
N GLY A 777 18.11 -34.52 9.96
CA GLY A 777 16.99 -35.45 10.01
C GLY A 777 15.62 -34.74 9.95
N GLY A 778 15.55 -33.59 9.27
CA GLY A 778 14.29 -32.86 9.06
C GLY A 778 13.33 -33.50 8.05
N TRP A 779 13.77 -34.56 7.35
CA TRP A 779 12.98 -35.30 6.37
C TRP A 779 12.75 -36.74 6.81
N ASP A 780 11.61 -37.27 6.36
CA ASP A 780 11.34 -38.69 6.24
C ASP A 780 11.02 -38.99 4.77
N ASP A 781 11.11 -40.25 4.37
CA ASP A 781 10.97 -40.65 2.96
C ASP A 781 9.62 -40.21 2.37
N GLY A 782 8.56 -40.23 3.17
CA GLY A 782 7.22 -39.82 2.76
C GLY A 782 7.12 -38.32 2.49
N THR A 783 7.60 -37.49 3.41
CA THR A 783 7.56 -36.03 3.24
C THR A 783 8.55 -35.54 2.19
N LEU A 784 9.67 -36.24 1.98
CA LEU A 784 10.62 -35.94 0.89
C LEU A 784 10.05 -36.31 -0.48
N ALA A 785 9.30 -37.42 -0.58
CA ALA A 785 8.58 -37.79 -1.79
C ALA A 785 7.46 -36.80 -2.13
N GLU A 786 6.71 -36.31 -1.13
CA GLU A 786 5.70 -35.27 -1.35
C GLU A 786 6.32 -33.94 -1.80
N PHE A 787 7.51 -33.58 -1.27
CA PHE A 787 8.26 -32.42 -1.76
C PHE A 787 8.64 -32.60 -3.25
N ARG A 788 9.12 -33.78 -3.65
CA ARG A 788 9.39 -34.08 -5.06
C ARG A 788 8.15 -33.92 -5.93
N GLN A 789 6.99 -34.42 -5.48
CA GLN A 789 5.72 -34.29 -6.20
C GLN A 789 5.36 -32.81 -6.39
N ALA A 790 5.50 -31.98 -5.35
CA ALA A 790 5.25 -30.53 -5.46
C ALA A 790 6.20 -29.82 -6.45
N VAL A 791 7.47 -30.25 -6.53
CA VAL A 791 8.44 -29.72 -7.51
C VAL A 791 8.01 -30.01 -8.95
N GLU A 792 7.47 -31.20 -9.20
CA GLU A 792 6.98 -31.59 -10.55
C GLU A 792 5.79 -30.73 -10.99
N LEU A 793 5.03 -30.19 -10.04
CA LEU A 793 3.88 -29.31 -10.29
C LEU A 793 4.22 -27.81 -10.32
N SER A 794 5.47 -27.42 -10.00
CA SER A 794 5.89 -26.02 -9.89
C SER A 794 6.03 -25.28 -11.25
N GLY A 795 5.58 -25.89 -12.35
CA GLY A 795 5.57 -25.26 -13.67
C GLY A 795 6.95 -24.81 -14.15
N PHE A 796 7.06 -23.55 -14.57
CA PHE A 796 8.30 -23.00 -15.13
C PHE A 796 9.40 -22.74 -14.10
N THR A 797 9.08 -22.65 -12.80
CA THR A 797 10.08 -22.48 -11.72
C THR A 797 10.69 -23.81 -11.26
N ARG A 798 10.27 -24.92 -11.87
CA ARG A 798 10.76 -26.28 -11.57
C ARG A 798 12.28 -26.39 -11.44
N PRO A 799 13.13 -25.75 -12.28
CA PRO A 799 14.58 -25.87 -12.11
C PRO A 799 15.07 -25.38 -10.73
N LEU A 800 14.54 -24.25 -10.25
CA LEU A 800 14.93 -23.71 -8.95
C LEU A 800 14.37 -24.54 -7.79
N ALA A 801 13.10 -24.95 -7.88
CA ALA A 801 12.48 -25.85 -6.92
C ALA A 801 13.17 -27.23 -6.86
N TRP A 802 13.69 -27.69 -8.00
CA TRP A 802 14.46 -28.93 -8.09
C TRP A 802 15.80 -28.83 -7.37
N VAL A 803 16.51 -27.70 -7.47
CA VAL A 803 17.75 -27.48 -6.71
C VAL A 803 17.48 -27.54 -5.21
N MET A 804 16.38 -26.93 -4.75
CA MET A 804 15.96 -26.97 -3.34
C MET A 804 15.68 -28.40 -2.87
N TRP A 805 14.94 -29.17 -3.67
CA TRP A 805 14.67 -30.58 -3.37
C TRP A 805 15.94 -31.43 -3.39
N LYS A 806 16.82 -31.25 -4.38
CA LYS A 806 18.08 -31.99 -4.47
C LYS A 806 19.01 -31.71 -3.30
N ALA A 807 19.09 -30.47 -2.83
CA ALA A 807 19.87 -30.14 -1.65
C ALA A 807 19.32 -30.85 -0.39
N SER A 808 18.00 -30.84 -0.22
CA SER A 808 17.31 -31.59 0.85
C SER A 808 17.54 -33.10 0.76
N GLU A 809 17.42 -33.68 -0.44
CA GLU A 809 17.64 -35.10 -0.71
C GLU A 809 19.09 -35.50 -0.41
N LEU A 810 20.07 -34.69 -0.82
CA LEU A 810 21.48 -34.94 -0.54
C LEU A 810 21.75 -34.91 0.96
N GLY A 811 21.23 -33.91 1.67
CA GLY A 811 21.36 -33.81 3.13
C GLY A 811 20.73 -35.02 3.83
N ALA A 812 19.53 -35.43 3.42
CA ALA A 812 18.83 -36.59 3.96
C ALA A 812 19.59 -37.90 3.70
N ARG A 813 20.16 -38.09 2.50
CA ARG A 813 20.96 -39.27 2.16
C ARG A 813 22.23 -39.42 3.00
N LEU A 814 22.87 -38.31 3.34
CA LEU A 814 24.08 -38.30 4.18
C LEU A 814 23.76 -38.34 5.68
N SER A 815 22.51 -38.09 6.07
CA SER A 815 22.12 -37.99 7.47
C SER A 815 21.97 -39.37 8.13
N PRO A 816 22.63 -39.62 9.28
CA PRO A 816 22.33 -40.78 10.11
C PRO A 816 20.98 -40.66 10.84
N LEU A 817 20.35 -39.48 10.81
CA LEU A 817 19.08 -39.17 11.46
C LEU A 817 17.88 -39.23 10.50
N ASN A 818 18.12 -39.42 9.20
CA ASN A 818 17.03 -39.54 8.22
C ASN A 818 16.08 -40.68 8.59
N GLY A 819 14.78 -40.42 8.54
CA GLY A 819 13.74 -41.40 8.88
C GLY A 819 13.62 -41.75 10.38
N ARG A 820 14.47 -41.25 11.28
CA ARG A 820 14.38 -41.54 12.73
C ARG A 820 13.21 -40.82 13.42
N PHE A 821 12.77 -39.70 12.86
CA PHE A 821 11.71 -38.86 13.43
C PHE A 821 10.58 -38.65 12.43
N PRO A 822 9.86 -39.69 11.99
CA PRO A 822 8.86 -39.58 10.92
C PRO A 822 7.58 -38.87 11.38
N ILE A 823 6.88 -38.23 10.44
CA ILE A 823 5.49 -37.80 10.65
C ILE A 823 4.59 -39.04 10.64
N ALA A 824 4.46 -39.68 11.80
CA ALA A 824 3.83 -40.99 11.95
C ALA A 824 2.37 -41.08 11.47
N ILE A 825 1.61 -39.96 11.43
CA ILE A 825 0.23 -39.96 10.93
C ILE A 825 0.11 -39.98 9.40
N ARG A 826 1.20 -39.75 8.68
CA ARG A 826 1.16 -39.57 7.22
C ARG A 826 0.51 -40.75 6.49
N PRO A 827 0.84 -42.04 6.75
CA PRO A 827 0.22 -43.15 6.02
C PRO A 827 -1.30 -43.16 6.13
N ALA A 828 -1.83 -43.05 7.35
CA ALA A 828 -3.28 -43.00 7.59
C ALA A 828 -3.95 -41.74 7.01
N ALA A 829 -3.26 -40.60 7.05
CA ALA A 829 -3.73 -39.37 6.41
C ALA A 829 -3.81 -39.51 4.87
N MET A 830 -2.86 -40.22 4.25
CA MET A 830 -2.88 -40.48 2.82
C MET A 830 -3.97 -41.48 2.42
N GLU A 831 -4.38 -42.39 3.31
CA GLU A 831 -5.58 -43.22 3.10
C GLU A 831 -6.85 -42.37 3.09
N GLU A 832 -7.01 -41.45 4.06
CA GLU A 832 -8.11 -40.49 4.05
C GLU A 832 -8.09 -39.59 2.79
N ALA A 833 -6.91 -39.18 2.33
CA ALA A 833 -6.76 -38.39 1.11
C ALA A 833 -7.17 -39.16 -0.16
N ARG A 834 -6.80 -40.44 -0.26
CA ARG A 834 -7.25 -41.32 -1.37
C ARG A 834 -8.75 -41.50 -1.35
N ALA A 835 -9.33 -41.83 -0.19
CA ALA A 835 -10.77 -41.95 -0.02
C ALA A 835 -11.49 -40.66 -0.43
N LEU A 836 -10.98 -39.50 -0.01
CA LEU A 836 -11.57 -38.21 -0.40
C LEU A 836 -11.45 -37.90 -1.90
N THR A 837 -10.35 -38.34 -2.52
CA THR A 837 -10.16 -38.22 -3.97
C THR A 837 -11.17 -39.08 -4.74
N GLU A 838 -11.52 -40.26 -4.21
CA GLU A 838 -12.53 -41.17 -4.78
C GLU A 838 -13.96 -40.69 -4.55
N GLU A 839 -14.25 -40.08 -3.38
CA GLU A 839 -15.57 -39.54 -3.01
C GLU A 839 -15.98 -38.30 -3.82
N ARG A 840 -15.01 -37.61 -4.43
CA ARG A 840 -15.27 -36.36 -5.13
C ARG A 840 -16.09 -36.57 -6.40
N VAL A 841 -17.08 -35.69 -6.60
CA VAL A 841 -17.84 -35.59 -7.85
C VAL A 841 -16.92 -35.23 -9.01
N ARG A 842 -16.95 -36.03 -10.08
CA ARG A 842 -16.30 -35.69 -11.34
C ARG A 842 -17.14 -34.60 -12.02
N LEU A 843 -16.52 -33.43 -12.18
CA LEU A 843 -17.06 -32.29 -12.93
C LEU A 843 -17.22 -32.62 -14.41
#